data_AF-A0ABD3QU73-F1
#
_entry.id   AF-A0ABD3QU73-F1
#
_cell.length_a   1.000
_cell.length_b   1.000
_cell.length_c   1.000
_cell.angle_alpha   90.00
_cell.angle_beta   90.00
_cell.angle_gamma   90.00
#
_symmetry.space_group_name_H-M   'P 1'
#
loop_
_entity.id
_entity.type
_entity.pdbx_description
1 polymer ?
#
loop_
_entity_poly.entity_id
_entity_poly.type
_entity_poly.pdbx_seq_one_letter_code
_entity_poly.pdbx_strand_id
1 'polypeptide(L)'
;MITMGPVAILVLSFAIVSFLAKTVREKLEFLLHSNWKYRLLNSLAAYIHYGDDIGIEASLKLDSPSDEVLRRRLEGQSYLSSKLSPKDAKDKASWRGASLASSMVDCRFSLAKVCMPLLRELEFNNCGRNFIKEVRNGSPDSKATADQSNAEDPLAAGIITVRTEDNVARPYVGNDAVHTLGVEAFYAPIQREVNRRMSMEGKNSDSMLRFCPIAMNAELDRNVEMIKRLTRLDKVRYALSGSEAVDAALKDIKASCSNKPLIVRFKSAYHGHVSGVSFISCENHVFLPECEQSSIDFIEKYHYRIAAVIVNPMQHFTGINKASPPGEKVTHSSRIRSAVPKDEYAKWLHSLQEKCNYCTNYLTKVALVIDDIYFAFRTPELLSANYFVHPETKAPLKPDVMILGKALAAGYPLSAVVGKDGFLNSYDKKFLLQVNKTVGTLAAWHGGIVASNVFLEVLEDKGGPNGDRLLAIGAKDQFAALVKKCDGFASSLNEKFSSQDLPVRIRNFSNTFSVDYLSKSLYNSRYPQYLLAEGIFLGNYSTGKFNLNADVTVSDWKCLEEKFVSAALKMKRDGYFEPMLSGAKLKLYLTLIGKFAKNYANLYYNQIMMDKHIDIEVSHNHPVNKFGHFWSSVGMILFAYPLLFWYGEPLRGCTRFFLTHVIRQSGHFFYEHQDRNVEKLKFGHKDASKKEAVAFLTCAALVYNYREPLWNFATQYIDPSFLELSLDQYVLAIALFTVVPHFVEICYQYGFLRGLSWALKILTDPFTDLVDFYTHVVIHPKWFLDFKEHTATYRLDIKTKKVIKVE
;
A
#
# COMPACT_ATOMS: atom_id res chain seq x y z
N MET A 1 49.71 -15.40 22.18
CA MET A 1 49.12 -14.21 21.53
C MET A 1 50.13 -13.68 20.53
N ILE A 2 49.82 -13.66 19.24
CA ILE A 2 50.71 -13.08 18.22
C ILE A 2 50.58 -11.55 18.34
N THR A 3 51.67 -10.87 18.72
CA THR A 3 51.74 -9.40 18.76
C THR A 3 51.79 -8.87 17.33
N MET A 4 50.66 -8.38 16.82
CA MET A 4 50.63 -7.67 15.54
C MET A 4 51.40 -6.36 15.69
N GLY A 5 52.39 -6.12 14.82
CA GLY A 5 53.14 -4.87 14.80
C GLY A 5 52.26 -3.65 14.44
N PRO A 6 52.66 -2.42 14.81
CA PRO A 6 51.85 -1.21 14.67
C PRO A 6 51.38 -0.92 13.23
N VAL A 7 52.18 -1.28 12.21
CA VAL A 7 51.79 -1.16 10.80
C VAL A 7 50.65 -2.11 10.45
N ALA A 8 50.68 -3.35 10.95
CA ALA A 8 49.62 -4.33 10.70
C ALA A 8 48.32 -3.93 11.41
N ILE A 9 48.40 -3.35 12.61
CA ILE A 9 47.25 -2.78 13.32
C ILE A 9 46.64 -1.62 12.52
N LEU A 10 47.47 -0.73 11.95
CA LEU A 10 46.99 0.42 11.19
C LEU A 10 46.35 0.01 9.86
N VAL A 11 46.94 -0.96 9.14
CA VAL A 11 46.36 -1.53 7.91
C VAL A 11 45.04 -2.25 8.20
N LEU A 12 44.98 -3.05 9.26
CA LEU A 12 43.75 -3.75 9.66
C LEU A 12 42.67 -2.75 10.08
N SER A 13 43.03 -1.71 10.84
CA SER A 13 42.12 -0.64 11.24
C SER A 13 41.57 0.12 10.04
N PHE A 14 42.43 0.47 9.07
CA PHE A 14 42.01 1.11 7.83
C PHE A 14 41.07 0.22 7.00
N ALA A 15 41.37 -1.09 6.90
CA ALA A 15 40.52 -2.06 6.21
C ALA A 15 39.15 -2.20 6.89
N ILE A 16 39.11 -2.30 8.22
CA ILE A 16 37.86 -2.38 9.01
C ILE A 16 37.04 -1.11 8.84
N VAL A 17 37.65 0.07 8.98
CA VAL A 17 36.96 1.36 8.83
C VAL A 17 36.43 1.51 7.40
N SER A 18 37.22 1.16 6.39
CA SER A 18 36.81 1.21 4.99
C SER A 18 35.65 0.25 4.69
N PHE A 19 35.69 -0.97 5.23
CA PHE A 19 34.61 -1.94 5.08
C PHE A 19 33.33 -1.50 5.80
N LEU A 20 33.45 -0.96 7.01
CA LEU A 20 32.33 -0.42 7.77
C LEU A 20 31.72 0.78 7.05
N ALA A 21 32.53 1.73 6.58
CA ALA A 21 32.08 2.89 5.81
C ALA A 21 31.36 2.47 4.53
N LYS A 22 31.90 1.49 3.79
CA LYS A 22 31.26 0.91 2.60
C LYS A 22 29.91 0.28 2.95
N THR A 23 29.86 -0.53 4.01
CA THR A 23 28.64 -1.23 4.46
C THR A 23 27.56 -0.25 4.92
N VAL A 24 27.94 0.78 5.68
CA VAL A 24 27.03 1.84 6.14
C VAL A 24 26.51 2.64 4.94
N ARG A 25 27.39 3.05 4.03
CA ARG A 25 27.00 3.76 2.80
C ARG A 25 26.00 2.94 1.97
N GLU A 26 26.28 1.65 1.77
CA GLU A 26 25.37 0.75 1.06
C GLU A 26 24.02 0.64 1.76
N LYS A 27 23.99 0.40 3.08
CA LYS A 27 22.74 0.34 3.83
C LYS A 27 21.94 1.64 3.76
N LEU A 28 22.61 2.80 3.81
CA LEU A 28 21.97 4.10 3.64
C LEU A 28 21.39 4.28 2.23
N GLU A 29 22.13 3.88 1.20
CA GLU A 29 21.67 3.96 -0.20
C GLU A 29 20.41 3.08 -0.42
N PHE A 30 20.42 1.84 0.07
CA PHE A 30 19.23 0.99 0.04
C PHE A 30 18.07 1.53 0.89
N LEU A 31 18.36 2.11 2.06
CA LEU A 31 17.35 2.75 2.89
C LEU A 31 16.69 3.91 2.13
N LEU A 32 17.47 4.77 1.48
CA LEU A 32 16.97 5.91 0.69
C LEU A 32 16.10 5.47 -0.50
N HIS A 33 16.38 4.29 -1.06
CA HIS A 33 15.60 3.68 -2.13
C HIS A 33 14.57 2.65 -1.64
N SER A 34 14.31 2.55 -0.33
CA SER A 34 13.29 1.65 0.22
C SER A 34 11.92 2.35 0.37
N ASN A 35 10.91 1.58 0.78
CA ASN A 35 9.57 2.09 1.06
C ASN A 35 9.40 2.71 2.47
N TRP A 36 10.48 2.96 3.22
CA TRP A 36 10.42 3.44 4.61
C TRP A 36 9.55 4.70 4.77
N LYS A 37 9.62 5.65 3.82
CA LYS A 37 8.77 6.85 3.81
C LYS A 37 7.28 6.51 3.78
N TYR A 38 6.89 5.53 2.96
CA TYR A 38 5.51 5.08 2.88
C TYR A 38 5.08 4.30 4.12
N ARG A 39 5.99 3.50 4.72
CA ARG A 39 5.75 2.85 6.02
C ARG A 39 5.51 3.88 7.11
N LEU A 40 6.33 4.92 7.18
CA LEU A 40 6.14 6.04 8.11
C LEU A 40 4.80 6.74 7.87
N LEU A 41 4.49 7.13 6.64
CA LEU A 41 3.21 7.76 6.30
C LEU A 41 2.00 6.89 6.62
N ASN A 42 2.10 5.56 6.41
CA ASN A 42 1.03 4.63 6.76
C ASN A 42 0.83 4.53 8.26
N SER A 43 1.91 4.46 9.03
CA SER A 43 1.85 4.54 10.50
C SER A 43 1.21 5.85 10.93
N LEU A 44 1.63 6.99 10.37
CA LEU A 44 1.00 8.29 10.63
C LEU A 44 -0.50 8.25 10.33
N ALA A 45 -0.90 7.75 9.16
CA ALA A 45 -2.30 7.68 8.73
C ALA A 45 -3.16 6.76 9.60
N ALA A 46 -2.60 5.70 10.16
CA ALA A 46 -3.31 4.80 11.07
C ALA A 46 -3.70 5.46 12.40
N TYR A 47 -2.98 6.52 12.79
CA TYR A 47 -3.19 7.22 14.07
C TYR A 47 -3.72 8.66 13.88
N ILE A 48 -3.69 9.19 12.66
CA ILE A 48 -4.42 10.39 12.26
C ILE A 48 -5.86 9.97 11.96
N HIS A 49 -6.64 9.75 13.01
CA HIS A 49 -8.09 9.66 12.91
C HIS A 49 -8.65 11.09 12.81
N TYR A 50 -8.98 11.49 11.59
CA TYR A 50 -10.13 12.36 11.39
C TYR A 50 -11.34 11.42 11.48
N GLY A 51 -11.86 11.23 12.68
CA GLY A 51 -13.18 10.64 12.88
C GLY A 51 -14.26 11.54 12.28
N ASP A 52 -15.50 11.40 12.72
CA ASP A 52 -16.64 12.23 12.27
C ASP A 52 -16.57 13.67 12.87
N ASP A 53 -15.37 14.16 13.21
CA ASP A 53 -15.14 15.09 14.33
C ASP A 53 -14.33 16.35 13.97
N ILE A 54 -14.13 16.66 12.68
CA ILE A 54 -13.75 18.04 12.30
C ILE A 54 -14.91 18.79 11.65
N GLY A 55 -15.84 18.07 11.03
CA GLY A 55 -16.97 18.65 10.31
C GLY A 55 -16.57 19.30 8.98
N ILE A 56 -17.57 19.43 8.10
CA ILE A 56 -17.46 20.01 6.76
C ILE A 56 -16.73 21.36 6.79
N GLU A 57 -17.11 22.26 7.68
CA GLU A 57 -16.57 23.61 7.71
C GLU A 57 -15.07 23.63 8.04
N ALA A 58 -14.63 22.85 9.03
CA ALA A 58 -13.20 22.77 9.35
C ALA A 58 -12.40 22.12 8.21
N SER A 59 -12.97 21.13 7.52
CA SER A 59 -12.35 20.54 6.32
C SER A 59 -12.16 21.56 5.21
N LEU A 60 -13.11 22.49 5.02
CA LEU A 60 -13.05 23.56 4.02
C LEU A 60 -12.12 24.72 4.40
N LYS A 61 -11.66 24.76 5.66
CA LYS A 61 -10.74 25.77 6.22
C LYS A 61 -9.28 25.29 6.32
N LEU A 62 -8.96 24.06 5.92
CA LEU A 62 -7.63 23.45 6.10
C LEU A 62 -6.49 24.23 5.43
N ASP A 63 -6.79 24.93 4.34
CA ASP A 63 -5.88 25.78 3.59
C ASP A 63 -5.95 27.27 3.98
N SER A 64 -6.65 27.59 5.07
CA SER A 64 -6.85 28.96 5.59
C SER A 64 -7.37 29.93 4.50
N PRO A 65 -8.55 29.68 3.91
CA PRO A 65 -9.15 30.55 2.92
C PRO A 65 -9.60 31.89 3.53
N SER A 66 -9.90 32.88 2.68
CA SER A 66 -10.68 34.06 3.11
C SER A 66 -12.13 33.67 3.42
N ASP A 67 -12.83 34.51 4.18
CA ASP A 67 -14.24 34.28 4.53
C ASP A 67 -15.14 34.23 3.28
N GLU A 68 -14.82 35.01 2.25
CA GLU A 68 -15.52 34.97 0.97
C GLU A 68 -15.35 33.61 0.27
N VAL A 69 -14.12 33.10 0.18
CA VAL A 69 -13.84 31.79 -0.43
C VAL A 69 -14.51 30.67 0.36
N LEU A 70 -14.48 30.74 1.69
CA LEU A 70 -15.18 29.79 2.54
C LEU A 70 -16.70 29.77 2.28
N ARG A 71 -17.34 30.95 2.20
CA ARG A 71 -18.77 31.05 1.90
C ARG A 71 -19.12 30.40 0.57
N ARG A 72 -18.35 30.70 -0.50
CA ARG A 72 -18.52 30.06 -1.82
C ARG A 72 -18.35 28.54 -1.76
N ARG A 73 -17.39 28.05 -0.96
CA ARG A 73 -17.19 26.59 -0.77
C ARG A 73 -18.37 25.94 -0.04
N LEU A 74 -18.93 26.58 0.98
CA LEU A 74 -20.11 26.08 1.70
C LEU A 74 -21.34 26.02 0.78
N GLU A 75 -21.52 27.01 -0.09
CA GLU A 75 -22.55 27.00 -1.13
C GLU A 75 -22.34 25.85 -2.11
N GLY A 76 -21.11 25.64 -2.59
CA GLY A 76 -20.78 24.51 -3.46
C GLY A 76 -20.94 23.14 -2.79
N GLN A 77 -20.66 23.03 -1.48
CA GLN A 77 -20.93 21.82 -0.71
C GLN A 77 -22.45 21.56 -0.64
N SER A 78 -23.26 22.60 -0.47
CA SER A 78 -24.72 22.51 -0.47
C SER A 78 -25.25 22.11 -1.85
N TYR A 79 -24.69 22.67 -2.92
CA TYR A 79 -24.98 22.27 -4.30
C TYR A 79 -24.71 20.79 -4.52
N LEU A 80 -23.49 20.34 -4.21
CA LEU A 80 -23.12 18.93 -4.37
C LEU A 80 -23.98 18.03 -3.49
N SER A 81 -24.29 18.41 -2.25
CA SER A 81 -25.21 17.65 -1.39
C SER A 81 -26.59 17.51 -2.04
N SER A 82 -27.14 18.58 -2.63
CA SER A 82 -28.43 18.53 -3.32
C SER A 82 -28.44 17.60 -4.54
N LYS A 83 -27.28 17.42 -5.18
CA LYS A 83 -27.12 16.61 -6.40
C LYS A 83 -26.70 15.17 -6.13
N LEU A 84 -25.92 14.94 -5.06
CA LEU A 84 -25.21 13.69 -4.76
C LEU A 84 -25.65 13.03 -3.46
N SER A 85 -26.37 13.71 -2.57
CA SER A 85 -26.98 13.04 -1.42
C SER A 85 -28.32 12.38 -1.81
N PRO A 86 -28.77 11.35 -1.08
CA PRO A 86 -30.13 10.83 -1.23
C PRO A 86 -31.15 11.90 -0.82
N LYS A 87 -32.27 11.99 -1.54
CA LYS A 87 -33.34 12.96 -1.22
C LYS A 87 -34.09 12.60 0.08
N ASP A 88 -34.14 11.32 0.46
CA ASP A 88 -34.75 10.85 1.71
C ASP A 88 -33.94 9.76 2.41
N ALA A 89 -33.77 9.87 3.74
CA ALA A 89 -33.04 8.89 4.54
C ALA A 89 -33.82 7.57 4.73
N LYS A 90 -35.15 7.59 4.61
CA LYS A 90 -36.01 6.39 4.69
C LYS A 90 -35.83 5.45 3.50
N ASP A 91 -35.42 5.97 2.34
CA ASP A 91 -35.11 5.17 1.15
C ASP A 91 -33.72 4.51 1.21
N LYS A 92 -32.87 4.81 2.21
CA LYS A 92 -31.54 4.17 2.31
C LYS A 92 -31.61 2.64 2.36
N ALA A 93 -32.67 2.10 2.97
CA ALA A 93 -32.91 0.67 3.08
C ALA A 93 -33.50 0.04 1.79
N SER A 94 -34.00 0.84 0.84
CA SER A 94 -34.58 0.35 -0.42
C SER A 94 -33.55 0.20 -1.56
N TRP A 95 -32.38 0.84 -1.44
CA TRP A 95 -31.28 0.70 -2.41
C TRP A 95 -30.51 -0.61 -2.20
N ARG A 96 -30.55 -1.52 -3.19
CA ARG A 96 -29.84 -2.81 -3.13
C ARG A 96 -28.33 -2.62 -3.06
N GLY A 97 -27.78 -1.59 -3.69
CA GLY A 97 -26.35 -1.31 -3.71
C GLY A 97 -25.76 -1.09 -2.33
N ALA A 98 -26.48 -0.44 -1.42
CA ALA A 98 -26.01 -0.21 -0.04
C ALA A 98 -25.98 -1.50 0.78
N SER A 99 -27.05 -2.31 0.68
CA SER A 99 -27.14 -3.63 1.34
C SER A 99 -26.13 -4.64 0.78
N LEU A 100 -25.84 -4.59 -0.51
CA LEU A 100 -24.84 -5.46 -1.12
C LEU A 100 -23.42 -5.01 -0.74
N ALA A 101 -23.15 -3.70 -0.76
CA ALA A 101 -21.86 -3.15 -0.36
C ALA A 101 -21.52 -3.47 1.10
N SER A 102 -22.49 -3.48 2.02
CA SER A 102 -22.26 -3.93 3.40
C SER A 102 -22.00 -5.43 3.53
N SER A 103 -22.41 -6.22 2.54
CA SER A 103 -22.22 -7.67 2.48
C SER A 103 -20.92 -8.08 1.77
N MET A 104 -20.22 -7.15 1.13
CA MET A 104 -18.98 -7.42 0.38
C MET A 104 -17.78 -6.71 1.02
N VAL A 105 -16.69 -7.46 1.25
CA VAL A 105 -15.40 -6.92 1.74
C VAL A 105 -14.52 -6.40 0.59
N ASP A 106 -15.09 -6.36 -0.61
CA ASP A 106 -14.38 -5.96 -1.83
C ASP A 106 -14.13 -4.44 -1.85
N CYS A 107 -12.88 -4.07 -2.11
CA CYS A 107 -12.43 -2.67 -2.15
C CYS A 107 -13.13 -1.83 -3.22
N ARG A 108 -13.80 -2.46 -4.19
CA ARG A 108 -14.63 -1.80 -5.19
C ARG A 108 -15.92 -1.22 -4.60
N PHE A 109 -16.43 -1.77 -3.48
CA PHE A 109 -17.73 -1.41 -2.91
C PHE A 109 -17.65 -0.65 -1.58
N SER A 110 -16.60 -0.85 -0.78
CA SER A 110 -16.23 0.18 0.21
C SER A 110 -16.02 1.46 -0.59
N LEU A 111 -16.67 2.58 -0.25
CA LEU A 111 -16.45 3.87 -0.91
C LEU A 111 -14.96 3.96 -1.22
N ALA A 112 -14.60 3.86 -2.51
CA ALA A 112 -13.27 4.22 -2.92
C ALA A 112 -13.15 5.63 -2.37
N LYS A 113 -12.34 5.81 -1.32
CA LYS A 113 -12.21 7.09 -0.65
C LYS A 113 -11.64 8.03 -1.71
N VAL A 114 -12.54 8.66 -2.47
CA VAL A 114 -12.24 9.54 -3.60
C VAL A 114 -11.43 10.71 -3.04
N CYS A 115 -11.60 10.97 -1.74
CA CYS A 115 -10.85 11.91 -0.97
C CYS A 115 -10.01 11.19 0.11
N MET A 116 -8.87 11.76 0.47
CA MET A 116 -8.06 11.28 1.61
C MET A 116 -8.93 11.11 2.88
N PRO A 117 -8.55 10.26 3.87
CA PRO A 117 -9.15 10.32 5.20
C PRO A 117 -9.33 11.74 5.78
N LEU A 118 -8.43 12.68 5.45
CA LEU A 118 -8.47 14.09 5.85
C LEU A 118 -9.67 14.87 5.29
N LEU A 119 -10.18 14.48 4.12
CA LEU A 119 -11.30 15.13 3.44
C LEU A 119 -12.54 14.21 3.40
N ARG A 120 -12.59 13.20 4.26
CA ARG A 120 -13.71 12.25 4.38
C ARG A 120 -15.04 12.96 4.67
N GLU A 121 -15.03 14.02 5.46
CA GLU A 121 -16.21 14.85 5.77
C GLU A 121 -16.87 15.46 4.52
N LEU A 122 -16.12 15.59 3.43
CA LEU A 122 -16.59 16.14 2.17
C LEU A 122 -17.05 15.05 1.18
N GLU A 123 -17.00 13.78 1.57
CA GLU A 123 -17.51 12.66 0.79
C GLU A 123 -19.03 12.58 0.91
N PHE A 124 -19.69 12.32 -0.22
CA PHE A 124 -21.13 12.13 -0.26
C PHE A 124 -21.46 10.64 -0.19
N ASN A 125 -22.60 10.33 0.42
CA ASN A 125 -23.08 8.97 0.40
C ASN A 125 -23.60 8.64 -1.01
N ASN A 126 -22.93 7.70 -1.68
CA ASN A 126 -23.28 7.27 -3.03
C ASN A 126 -24.41 6.21 -3.07
N CYS A 127 -25.22 6.07 -2.02
CA CYS A 127 -26.42 5.21 -2.00
C CYS A 127 -27.22 5.39 -3.30
N GLY A 128 -27.34 4.33 -4.09
CA GLY A 128 -28.07 4.30 -5.35
C GLY A 128 -27.32 4.77 -6.60
N ARG A 129 -26.14 5.39 -6.48
CA ARG A 129 -25.34 5.85 -7.64
C ARG A 129 -24.16 4.95 -7.97
N ASN A 130 -23.54 4.26 -7.00
CA ASN A 130 -22.41 3.37 -7.33
C ASN A 130 -22.83 2.06 -7.99
N PHE A 131 -24.06 1.60 -7.74
CA PHE A 131 -24.52 0.32 -8.26
C PHE A 131 -25.13 0.52 -9.65
N ILE A 132 -24.47 -0.05 -10.65
CA ILE A 132 -24.91 -0.06 -12.04
C ILE A 132 -25.99 -1.13 -12.17
N LYS A 133 -27.22 -0.73 -12.49
CA LYS A 133 -28.32 -1.65 -12.83
C LYS A 133 -28.23 -2.14 -14.26
N GLU A 134 -27.70 -1.30 -15.15
CA GLU A 134 -27.71 -1.53 -16.58
C GLU A 134 -26.58 -0.75 -17.27
N VAL A 135 -25.96 -1.38 -18.27
CA VAL A 135 -24.99 -0.77 -19.19
C VAL A 135 -25.54 -0.92 -20.60
N ARG A 136 -25.54 0.15 -21.40
CA ARG A 136 -25.98 0.13 -22.81
C ARG A 136 -24.95 0.81 -23.69
N ASN A 137 -24.88 0.40 -24.96
CA ASN A 137 -24.19 1.16 -25.99
C ASN A 137 -25.20 1.99 -26.78
N GLY A 138 -24.92 3.26 -27.03
CA GLY A 138 -25.85 4.18 -27.70
C GLY A 138 -26.79 4.96 -26.77
N SER A 139 -27.46 5.98 -27.34
CA SER A 139 -28.33 6.90 -26.60
C SER A 139 -29.62 6.19 -26.13
N PRO A 140 -30.12 6.47 -24.90
CA PRO A 140 -31.36 5.86 -24.39
C PRO A 140 -32.60 6.16 -25.24
N ASP A 141 -32.57 7.20 -26.09
CA ASP A 141 -33.67 7.61 -26.97
C ASP A 141 -33.55 7.08 -28.41
N SER A 142 -32.45 6.40 -28.77
CA SER A 142 -32.39 5.70 -30.05
C SER A 142 -33.17 4.40 -29.94
N LYS A 143 -34.48 4.46 -30.21
CA LYS A 143 -35.14 3.28 -30.79
C LYS A 143 -34.27 2.86 -31.97
N ALA A 144 -33.86 1.60 -32.02
CA ALA A 144 -33.18 1.01 -33.17
C ALA A 144 -34.09 1.12 -34.40
N THR A 145 -34.08 2.27 -35.08
CA THR A 145 -34.60 2.43 -36.42
C THR A 145 -33.47 2.02 -37.35
N ALA A 146 -33.73 1.01 -38.17
CA ALA A 146 -32.82 0.36 -39.10
C ALA A 146 -32.32 1.25 -40.26
N ASP A 147 -32.19 2.56 -40.04
CA ASP A 147 -31.85 3.55 -41.06
C ASP A 147 -30.66 4.41 -40.59
N GLN A 148 -29.49 3.76 -40.49
CA GLN A 148 -28.20 4.41 -40.21
C GLN A 148 -27.46 4.84 -41.50
N SER A 149 -28.20 5.03 -42.60
CA SER A 149 -27.65 5.44 -43.91
C SER A 149 -27.17 6.90 -43.96
N ASN A 150 -27.53 7.73 -42.97
CA ASN A 150 -27.21 9.17 -42.89
C ASN A 150 -26.35 9.59 -41.67
N ALA A 151 -25.72 8.65 -40.95
CA ALA A 151 -24.83 8.99 -39.85
C ALA A 151 -23.48 9.51 -40.37
N GLU A 152 -23.00 10.66 -39.87
CA GLU A 152 -21.69 11.26 -40.21
C GLU A 152 -20.50 10.32 -39.92
N ASP A 153 -20.69 9.30 -39.08
CA ASP A 153 -19.74 8.21 -38.83
C ASP A 153 -20.49 6.88 -38.67
N PRO A 154 -20.65 6.07 -39.74
CA PRO A 154 -21.44 4.83 -39.72
C PRO A 154 -20.84 3.71 -38.85
N LEU A 155 -19.65 3.91 -38.27
CA LEU A 155 -18.98 2.93 -37.39
C LEU A 155 -19.14 3.24 -35.89
N ALA A 156 -19.63 4.42 -35.51
CA ALA A 156 -19.74 4.84 -34.11
C ALA A 156 -21.15 4.55 -33.55
N ALA A 157 -21.26 3.55 -32.67
CA ALA A 157 -22.52 3.13 -32.07
C ALA A 157 -23.03 4.03 -30.92
N GLY A 158 -22.28 5.06 -30.54
CA GLY A 158 -22.56 5.97 -29.42
C GLY A 158 -21.76 5.63 -28.16
N ILE A 159 -21.60 6.60 -27.26
CA ILE A 159 -20.93 6.36 -25.99
C ILE A 159 -21.68 5.34 -25.13
N ILE A 160 -20.94 4.54 -24.36
CA ILE A 160 -21.53 3.65 -23.35
C ILE A 160 -22.27 4.51 -22.31
N THR A 161 -23.49 4.12 -21.99
CA THR A 161 -24.29 4.73 -20.93
C THR A 161 -24.51 3.74 -19.80
N VAL A 162 -24.55 4.25 -18.57
CA VAL A 162 -24.87 3.48 -17.37
C VAL A 162 -26.12 4.02 -16.73
N ARG A 163 -27.03 3.11 -16.34
CA ARG A 163 -28.16 3.43 -15.48
C ARG A 163 -27.87 2.89 -14.09
N THR A 164 -27.82 3.79 -13.13
CA THR A 164 -27.60 3.45 -11.72
C THR A 164 -28.93 3.21 -11.03
N GLU A 165 -28.93 2.88 -9.74
CA GLU A 165 -30.18 2.54 -9.07
C GLU A 165 -31.17 3.70 -9.07
N ASP A 166 -30.69 4.95 -9.03
CA ASP A 166 -31.50 6.17 -9.19
C ASP A 166 -32.24 6.29 -10.54
N ASN A 167 -32.11 5.28 -11.41
CA ASN A 167 -32.73 5.13 -12.72
C ASN A 167 -32.33 6.23 -13.72
N VAL A 168 -31.31 7.03 -13.43
CA VAL A 168 -30.79 8.05 -14.34
C VAL A 168 -29.69 7.43 -15.21
N ALA A 169 -29.86 7.54 -16.53
CA ALA A 169 -28.84 7.16 -17.50
C ALA A 169 -27.79 8.26 -17.63
N ARG A 170 -26.51 7.89 -17.62
CA ARG A 170 -25.36 8.81 -17.68
C ARG A 170 -24.32 8.30 -18.67
N PRO A 171 -23.63 9.17 -19.44
CA PRO A 171 -22.44 8.78 -20.17
C PRO A 171 -21.41 8.17 -19.23
N TYR A 172 -20.84 7.04 -19.63
CA TYR A 172 -19.88 6.29 -18.84
C TYR A 172 -18.46 6.59 -19.31
N VAL A 173 -17.74 7.38 -18.51
CA VAL A 173 -16.32 7.71 -18.72
C VAL A 173 -15.44 6.92 -17.75
N GLY A 174 -15.77 5.67 -17.51
CA GLY A 174 -15.03 4.83 -16.56
C GLY A 174 -14.65 3.48 -17.12
N ASN A 175 -14.70 3.33 -18.45
CA ASN A 175 -14.57 2.05 -19.10
C ASN A 175 -13.31 1.34 -18.59
N ASP A 176 -13.47 0.10 -18.14
CA ASP A 176 -12.33 -0.69 -17.72
C ASP A 176 -11.31 -0.70 -18.85
N ALA A 177 -10.04 -0.79 -18.48
CA ALA A 177 -8.89 -0.71 -19.37
C ALA A 177 -8.82 -1.84 -20.44
N VAL A 178 -9.93 -2.52 -20.70
CA VAL A 178 -10.10 -3.67 -21.57
C VAL A 178 -10.92 -3.31 -22.82
N HIS A 179 -11.90 -2.40 -22.71
CA HIS A 179 -12.81 -2.02 -23.79
C HIS A 179 -12.34 -0.76 -24.54
N THR A 180 -11.35 -0.94 -25.41
CA THR A 180 -10.75 0.16 -26.17
C THR A 180 -11.47 0.39 -27.50
N LEU A 181 -11.85 -0.69 -28.20
CA LEU A 181 -12.48 -0.64 -29.53
C LEU A 181 -14.02 -0.63 -29.44
N GLY A 182 -14.69 -0.61 -30.59
CA GLY A 182 -16.16 -0.51 -30.65
C GLY A 182 -16.87 -1.77 -30.17
N VAL A 183 -17.99 -1.62 -29.47
CA VAL A 183 -18.79 -2.76 -28.98
C VAL A 183 -19.35 -3.53 -30.16
N GLU A 184 -20.08 -2.88 -31.06
CA GLU A 184 -20.71 -3.55 -32.21
C GLU A 184 -19.71 -3.84 -33.33
N ALA A 185 -18.78 -2.91 -33.57
CA ALA A 185 -17.80 -3.04 -34.65
C ALA A 185 -16.65 -4.02 -34.36
N PHE A 186 -16.37 -4.33 -33.08
CA PHE A 186 -15.22 -5.17 -32.69
C PHE A 186 -15.58 -6.25 -31.65
N TYR A 187 -16.10 -5.87 -30.48
CA TYR A 187 -16.28 -6.85 -29.38
C TYR A 187 -17.42 -7.84 -29.61
N ALA A 188 -18.57 -7.42 -30.17
CA ALA A 188 -19.71 -8.30 -30.40
C ALA A 188 -19.43 -9.39 -31.45
N PRO A 189 -18.77 -9.11 -32.60
CA PRO A 189 -18.29 -10.16 -33.50
C PRO A 189 -17.32 -11.14 -32.84
N ILE A 190 -16.35 -10.65 -32.08
CA ILE A 190 -15.40 -11.50 -31.33
C ILE A 190 -16.14 -12.39 -30.33
N GLN A 191 -17.06 -11.82 -29.56
CA GLN A 191 -17.84 -12.54 -28.57
C GLN A 191 -18.70 -13.64 -29.20
N ARG A 192 -19.30 -13.39 -30.36
CA ARG A 192 -20.03 -14.42 -31.13
C ARG A 192 -19.12 -15.57 -31.54
N GLU A 193 -17.92 -15.26 -32.02
CA GLU A 193 -16.95 -16.28 -32.43
C GLU A 193 -16.40 -17.08 -31.24
N VAL A 194 -16.13 -16.42 -30.11
CA VAL A 194 -15.76 -17.11 -28.85
C VAL A 194 -16.87 -18.06 -28.43
N ASN A 195 -18.13 -17.60 -28.42
CA ASN A 195 -19.28 -18.45 -28.08
C ASN A 195 -19.43 -19.63 -29.04
N ARG A 196 -19.21 -19.41 -30.35
CA ARG A 196 -19.26 -20.48 -31.35
C ARG A 196 -18.21 -21.55 -31.08
N ARG A 197 -16.95 -21.17 -30.77
CA ARG A 197 -15.87 -22.12 -30.44
C ARG A 197 -16.09 -22.84 -29.10
N MET A 198 -16.78 -22.19 -28.16
CA MET A 198 -17.13 -22.75 -26.85
C MET A 198 -18.43 -23.56 -26.85
N SER A 199 -19.20 -23.53 -27.95
CA SER A 199 -20.50 -24.20 -28.07
C SER A 199 -20.32 -25.71 -28.15
N MET A 200 -21.26 -26.43 -27.51
CA MET A 200 -21.35 -27.89 -27.58
C MET A 200 -22.06 -28.37 -28.86
N GLU A 201 -22.65 -27.44 -29.61
CA GLU A 201 -23.35 -27.74 -30.84
C GLU A 201 -22.36 -28.34 -31.85
N GLY A 202 -22.69 -29.53 -32.38
CA GLY A 202 -21.85 -30.23 -33.36
C GLY A 202 -20.83 -31.23 -32.81
N LYS A 203 -20.86 -31.57 -31.51
CA LYS A 203 -19.93 -32.55 -30.87
C LYS A 203 -18.44 -32.20 -31.06
N ASN A 204 -18.07 -30.93 -31.09
CA ASN A 204 -16.66 -30.54 -31.14
C ASN A 204 -15.95 -30.95 -29.84
N SER A 205 -14.97 -31.86 -29.92
CA SER A 205 -14.21 -32.34 -28.76
C SER A 205 -13.51 -31.21 -28.00
N ASP A 206 -13.19 -30.11 -28.66
CA ASP A 206 -12.49 -28.98 -28.04
C ASP A 206 -13.38 -28.25 -27.02
N SER A 207 -14.69 -28.14 -27.28
CA SER A 207 -15.66 -27.57 -26.33
C SER A 207 -15.75 -28.37 -25.01
N MET A 208 -15.44 -29.67 -25.09
CA MET A 208 -15.00 -30.61 -24.03
C MET A 208 -14.15 -29.97 -22.93
N LEU A 209 -13.15 -29.23 -23.38
CA LEU A 209 -11.97 -28.91 -22.59
C LEU A 209 -12.24 -27.82 -21.55
N ARG A 210 -13.39 -27.13 -21.62
CA ARG A 210 -13.82 -26.19 -20.58
C ARG A 210 -13.97 -26.83 -19.19
N PHE A 211 -14.16 -28.15 -19.14
CA PHE A 211 -14.20 -28.92 -17.89
C PHE A 211 -12.83 -29.46 -17.45
N CYS A 212 -11.78 -29.23 -18.25
CA CYS A 212 -10.41 -29.70 -18.02
C CYS A 212 -9.40 -28.53 -18.13
N PRO A 213 -9.45 -27.53 -17.22
CA PRO A 213 -8.74 -26.25 -17.37
C PRO A 213 -7.21 -26.31 -17.35
N ILE A 214 -6.62 -27.47 -17.06
CA ILE A 214 -5.16 -27.69 -17.00
C ILE A 214 -4.70 -28.63 -18.15
N ALA A 215 -5.63 -29.14 -18.96
CA ALA A 215 -5.29 -30.05 -20.04
C ALA A 215 -4.47 -29.34 -21.12
N MET A 216 -3.32 -29.90 -21.47
CA MET A 216 -2.59 -29.52 -22.68
C MET A 216 -3.43 -29.91 -23.90
N ASN A 217 -3.85 -28.93 -24.68
CA ASN A 217 -4.76 -29.12 -25.80
C ASN A 217 -4.37 -28.23 -26.99
N ALA A 218 -4.99 -28.47 -28.15
CA ALA A 218 -4.65 -27.78 -29.40
C ALA A 218 -4.92 -26.26 -29.34
N GLU A 219 -5.96 -25.82 -28.63
CA GLU A 219 -6.24 -24.38 -28.46
C GLU A 219 -5.16 -23.70 -27.61
N LEU A 220 -4.67 -24.37 -26.56
CA LEU A 220 -3.57 -23.90 -25.73
C LEU A 220 -2.26 -23.83 -26.54
N ASP A 221 -1.94 -24.88 -27.30
CA ASP A 221 -0.76 -24.92 -28.16
C ASP A 221 -0.78 -23.79 -29.20
N ARG A 222 -1.91 -23.61 -29.89
CA ARG A 222 -2.12 -22.49 -30.81
C ARG A 222 -1.90 -21.14 -30.13
N ASN A 223 -2.45 -20.95 -28.92
CA ASN A 223 -2.28 -19.69 -28.19
C ASN A 223 -0.82 -19.42 -27.81
N VAL A 224 -0.11 -20.45 -27.33
CA VAL A 224 1.30 -20.36 -26.99
C VAL A 224 2.11 -19.91 -28.21
N GLU A 225 1.87 -20.52 -29.37
CA GLU A 225 2.56 -20.17 -30.60
C GLU A 225 2.23 -18.75 -31.09
N MET A 226 0.99 -18.31 -30.97
CA MET A 226 0.60 -16.93 -31.27
C MET A 226 1.29 -15.91 -30.36
N ILE A 227 1.27 -16.15 -29.05
CA ILE A 227 1.92 -15.26 -28.07
C ILE A 227 3.42 -15.21 -28.32
N LYS A 228 4.09 -16.35 -28.55
CA LYS A 228 5.53 -16.40 -28.86
C LYS A 228 5.86 -15.61 -30.13
N ARG A 229 5.05 -15.73 -31.20
CA ARG A 229 5.24 -14.93 -32.42
C ARG A 229 5.04 -13.44 -32.17
N LEU A 230 4.00 -13.07 -31.42
CA LEU A 230 3.67 -11.68 -31.10
C LEU A 230 4.81 -11.00 -30.32
N THR A 231 5.38 -11.69 -29.33
CA THR A 231 6.41 -11.10 -28.43
C THR A 231 7.84 -11.41 -28.86
N ARG A 232 8.07 -12.40 -29.72
CA ARG A 232 9.39 -12.96 -30.09
C ARG A 232 10.17 -13.51 -28.90
N LEU A 233 9.46 -14.18 -27.98
CA LEU A 233 10.02 -14.78 -26.76
C LEU A 233 9.71 -16.29 -26.73
N ASP A 234 10.39 -17.02 -25.85
CA ASP A 234 10.52 -18.48 -25.98
C ASP A 234 9.47 -19.28 -25.21
N LYS A 235 9.09 -18.79 -24.02
CA LYS A 235 8.24 -19.50 -23.05
C LYS A 235 7.03 -18.67 -22.67
N VAL A 236 5.89 -19.33 -22.50
CA VAL A 236 4.62 -18.71 -22.06
C VAL A 236 4.17 -19.40 -20.77
N ARG A 237 3.70 -18.59 -19.83
CA ARG A 237 3.05 -19.01 -18.60
C ARG A 237 1.77 -18.21 -18.43
N TYR A 238 0.68 -18.86 -18.03
CA TYR A 238 -0.60 -18.17 -17.83
C TYR A 238 -0.93 -17.91 -16.36
N ALA A 239 -1.85 -16.97 -16.15
CA ALA A 239 -2.46 -16.60 -14.88
C ALA A 239 -3.87 -16.00 -15.15
N LEU A 240 -4.67 -15.77 -14.11
CA LEU A 240 -6.00 -15.15 -14.27
C LEU A 240 -5.99 -13.63 -14.14
N SER A 241 -4.98 -13.07 -13.49
CA SER A 241 -4.87 -11.63 -13.30
C SER A 241 -3.45 -11.13 -13.53
N GLY A 242 -3.33 -9.84 -13.85
CA GLY A 242 -2.02 -9.21 -14.00
C GLY A 242 -1.19 -9.22 -12.71
N SER A 243 -1.83 -9.20 -11.53
CA SER A 243 -1.11 -9.28 -10.26
C SER A 243 -0.51 -10.67 -10.01
N GLU A 244 -1.26 -11.72 -10.34
CA GLU A 244 -0.76 -13.10 -10.32
C GLU A 244 0.37 -13.29 -11.33
N ALA A 245 0.24 -12.73 -12.53
CA ALA A 245 1.26 -12.81 -13.56
C ALA A 245 2.57 -12.12 -13.12
N VAL A 246 2.50 -10.94 -12.50
CA VAL A 246 3.67 -10.26 -11.90
C VAL A 246 4.31 -11.11 -10.81
N ASP A 247 3.53 -11.64 -9.88
CA ASP A 247 4.05 -12.50 -8.81
C ASP A 247 4.76 -13.75 -9.36
N ALA A 248 4.11 -14.44 -10.30
CA ALA A 248 4.68 -15.61 -10.95
C ALA A 248 5.99 -15.27 -11.69
N ALA A 249 6.00 -14.20 -12.49
CA ALA A 249 7.18 -13.75 -13.22
C ALA A 249 8.36 -13.48 -12.28
N LEU A 250 8.13 -12.72 -11.20
CA LEU A 250 9.20 -12.36 -10.27
C LEU A 250 9.73 -13.58 -9.51
N LYS A 251 8.89 -14.56 -9.17
CA LYS A 251 9.32 -15.81 -8.54
C LYS A 251 10.15 -16.67 -9.48
N ASP A 252 9.74 -16.80 -10.74
CA ASP A 252 10.46 -17.56 -11.76
C ASP A 252 11.81 -16.91 -12.07
N ILE A 253 11.84 -15.59 -12.23
CA ILE A 253 13.09 -14.83 -12.45
C ILE A 253 14.03 -14.97 -11.25
N LYS A 254 13.54 -14.83 -10.00
CA LYS A 254 14.39 -15.01 -8.81
C LYS A 254 15.02 -16.40 -8.78
N ALA A 255 14.24 -17.44 -9.07
CA ALA A 255 14.77 -18.80 -9.14
C ALA A 255 15.88 -18.92 -10.21
N SER A 256 15.67 -18.30 -11.37
CA SER A 256 16.61 -18.29 -12.50
C SER A 256 17.86 -17.42 -12.28
N CYS A 257 17.77 -16.39 -11.43
CA CYS A 257 18.84 -15.46 -11.13
C CYS A 257 19.48 -15.76 -9.76
N SER A 258 19.80 -17.03 -9.49
CA SER A 258 20.50 -17.48 -8.27
C SER A 258 19.85 -17.06 -6.94
N ASN A 259 18.50 -17.00 -6.90
CA ASN A 259 17.72 -16.56 -5.75
C ASN A 259 18.10 -15.17 -5.22
N LYS A 260 18.59 -14.28 -6.09
CA LYS A 260 18.86 -12.89 -5.74
C LYS A 260 17.62 -12.24 -5.12
N PRO A 261 17.76 -11.54 -3.97
CA PRO A 261 16.60 -11.13 -3.21
C PRO A 261 15.86 -9.95 -3.82
N LEU A 262 16.57 -9.05 -4.51
CA LEU A 262 16.04 -7.72 -4.84
C LEU A 262 15.36 -7.65 -6.20
N ILE A 263 14.25 -6.92 -6.23
CA ILE A 263 13.58 -6.46 -7.45
C ILE A 263 13.70 -4.95 -7.52
N VAL A 264 14.27 -4.43 -8.61
CA VAL A 264 14.26 -3.00 -8.90
C VAL A 264 12.96 -2.66 -9.60
N ARG A 265 12.29 -1.61 -9.12
CA ARG A 265 11.14 -1.00 -9.76
C ARG A 265 11.27 0.51 -9.72
N PHE A 266 10.50 1.18 -10.58
CA PHE A 266 10.52 2.63 -10.65
C PHE A 266 9.50 3.27 -9.71
N LYS A 267 9.84 4.47 -9.23
CA LYS A 267 8.99 5.25 -8.30
C LYS A 267 7.61 5.43 -8.91
N SER A 268 6.59 5.11 -8.12
CA SER A 268 5.16 5.27 -8.45
C SER A 268 4.59 4.34 -9.52
N ALA A 269 5.38 3.41 -10.06
CA ALA A 269 4.92 2.34 -10.96
C ALA A 269 3.80 1.51 -10.32
N TYR A 270 2.85 1.05 -11.13
CA TYR A 270 1.82 0.11 -10.69
C TYR A 270 2.00 -1.25 -11.34
N HIS A 271 2.24 -2.27 -10.54
CA HIS A 271 2.46 -3.67 -10.96
C HIS A 271 1.51 -4.64 -10.22
N GLY A 272 0.25 -4.26 -10.03
CA GLY A 272 -0.73 -5.09 -9.31
C GLY A 272 -0.62 -5.00 -7.78
N HIS A 273 -1.35 -5.84 -7.04
CA HIS A 273 -1.36 -5.76 -5.57
C HIS A 273 -0.09 -6.33 -4.91
N VAL A 274 0.62 -7.25 -5.57
CA VAL A 274 1.84 -7.88 -5.06
C VAL A 274 3.06 -6.96 -5.13
N SER A 275 3.15 -6.10 -6.16
CA SER A 275 4.30 -5.21 -6.39
C SER A 275 3.91 -3.73 -6.62
N GLY A 276 2.63 -3.34 -6.51
CA GLY A 276 2.11 -2.04 -6.99
C GLY A 276 1.12 -1.24 -6.13
N VAL A 277 0.11 -1.84 -5.46
CA VAL A 277 -0.88 -1.05 -4.66
C VAL A 277 -0.31 -0.66 -3.29
N SER A 278 0.33 -1.61 -2.62
CA SER A 278 0.84 -1.44 -1.28
C SER A 278 2.33 -1.15 -1.37
N PHE A 279 2.69 0.13 -1.47
CA PHE A 279 4.08 0.56 -1.27
C PHE A 279 4.68 -0.03 0.03
N ILE A 280 3.84 -0.41 0.99
CA ILE A 280 4.18 -0.88 2.33
C ILE A 280 4.57 -2.37 2.38
N SER A 281 3.93 -3.23 1.57
CA SER A 281 4.08 -4.71 1.62
C SER A 281 4.87 -5.29 0.44
N CYS A 282 5.85 -4.53 -0.07
CA CYS A 282 6.77 -4.97 -1.11
C CYS A 282 8.17 -5.14 -0.53
N GLU A 283 8.40 -6.17 0.29
CA GLU A 283 9.73 -6.44 0.83
C GLU A 283 10.71 -6.78 -0.30
N ASN A 284 12.00 -6.46 -0.09
CA ASN A 284 13.06 -6.68 -1.08
C ASN A 284 12.84 -5.96 -2.43
N HIS A 285 12.10 -4.85 -2.44
CA HIS A 285 11.99 -3.97 -3.60
C HIS A 285 12.84 -2.71 -3.41
N VAL A 286 13.48 -2.28 -4.50
CA VAL A 286 14.21 -1.01 -4.60
C VAL A 286 13.43 -0.06 -5.49
N PHE A 287 13.25 1.18 -5.04
CA PHE A 287 12.45 2.22 -5.70
C PHE A 287 13.36 3.29 -6.29
N LEU A 288 13.75 3.09 -7.54
CA LEU A 288 14.63 4.00 -8.27
C LEU A 288 13.83 5.07 -9.03
N PRO A 289 14.37 6.29 -9.20
CA PRO A 289 13.75 7.25 -10.10
C PRO A 289 13.82 6.79 -11.56
N GLU A 290 12.72 6.91 -12.29
CA GLU A 290 12.62 6.59 -13.72
C GLU A 290 13.24 7.71 -14.57
N CYS A 291 13.79 7.36 -15.75
CA CYS A 291 14.46 8.29 -16.66
C CYS A 291 15.71 8.99 -16.09
N GLU A 292 16.43 8.33 -15.19
CA GLU A 292 17.66 8.86 -14.57
C GLU A 292 18.85 7.95 -14.85
N GLN A 293 20.01 8.55 -15.18
CA GLN A 293 21.26 7.79 -15.39
C GLN A 293 21.74 7.12 -14.09
N SER A 294 21.60 7.82 -12.96
CA SER A 294 21.97 7.27 -11.64
C SER A 294 21.25 5.97 -11.29
N SER A 295 20.04 5.75 -11.82
CA SER A 295 19.30 4.50 -11.65
C SER A 295 19.90 3.35 -12.47
N ILE A 296 20.39 3.65 -13.67
CA ILE A 296 21.09 2.67 -14.53
C ILE A 296 22.42 2.28 -13.87
N ASP A 297 23.17 3.26 -13.36
CA ASP A 297 24.43 3.05 -12.65
C ASP A 297 24.23 2.24 -11.35
N PHE A 298 23.12 2.47 -10.64
CA PHE A 298 22.74 1.68 -9.46
C PHE A 298 22.52 0.20 -9.82
N ILE A 299 21.81 -0.06 -10.93
CA ILE A 299 21.55 -1.44 -11.39
C ILE A 299 22.86 -2.16 -11.69
N GLU A 300 23.78 -1.48 -12.37
CA GLU A 300 25.12 -2.01 -12.63
C GLU A 300 25.88 -2.28 -11.35
N LYS A 301 25.96 -1.30 -10.45
CA LYS A 301 26.71 -1.39 -9.19
C LYS A 301 26.22 -2.50 -8.27
N TYR A 302 24.91 -2.77 -8.25
CA TYR A 302 24.28 -3.76 -7.37
C TYR A 302 23.75 -4.99 -8.09
N HIS A 303 24.20 -5.25 -9.32
CA HIS A 303 23.78 -6.35 -10.18
C HIS A 303 23.75 -7.72 -9.45
N TYR A 304 24.71 -7.97 -8.55
CA TYR A 304 24.85 -9.21 -7.80
C TYR A 304 23.72 -9.48 -6.79
N ARG A 305 22.91 -8.46 -6.45
CA ARG A 305 21.73 -8.60 -5.55
C ARG A 305 20.39 -8.50 -6.26
N ILE A 306 20.39 -8.00 -7.50
CA ILE A 306 19.19 -7.68 -8.27
C ILE A 306 18.83 -8.86 -9.19
N ALA A 307 17.64 -9.42 -9.03
CA ALA A 307 17.13 -10.46 -9.92
C ALA A 307 16.46 -9.89 -11.17
N ALA A 308 15.68 -8.81 -10.99
CA ALA A 308 14.89 -8.20 -12.06
C ALA A 308 14.81 -6.68 -11.92
N VAL A 309 14.68 -6.01 -13.07
CA VAL A 309 14.30 -4.61 -13.21
C VAL A 309 12.95 -4.58 -13.93
N ILE A 310 11.89 -4.18 -13.23
CA ILE A 310 10.53 -4.13 -13.79
C ILE A 310 10.12 -2.69 -14.13
N VAL A 311 9.66 -2.50 -15.36
CA VAL A 311 9.21 -1.23 -15.93
C VAL A 311 7.73 -1.32 -16.26
N ASN A 312 6.96 -0.29 -15.92
CA ASN A 312 5.59 -0.11 -16.44
C ASN A 312 5.61 1.02 -17.50
N PRO A 313 5.62 0.70 -18.81
CA PRO A 313 5.69 1.70 -19.87
C PRO A 313 4.52 2.70 -19.86
N MET A 314 3.39 2.40 -19.20
CA MET A 314 2.30 3.37 -19.03
C MET A 314 2.69 4.57 -18.13
N GLN A 315 3.82 4.51 -17.42
CA GLN A 315 4.33 5.63 -16.64
C GLN A 315 4.75 6.83 -17.50
N HIS A 316 5.18 6.62 -18.74
CA HIS A 316 5.50 7.72 -19.66
C HIS A 316 4.33 8.71 -19.79
N PHE A 317 3.10 8.19 -19.75
CA PHE A 317 1.86 8.97 -19.78
C PHE A 317 1.33 9.32 -18.38
N THR A 318 1.30 8.36 -17.46
CA THR A 318 0.69 8.57 -16.13
C THR A 318 1.54 9.45 -15.21
N GLY A 319 2.78 9.75 -15.58
CA GLY A 319 3.70 10.65 -14.90
C GLY A 319 4.81 9.87 -14.20
N ILE A 320 6.01 9.93 -14.76
CA ILE A 320 7.20 9.32 -14.16
C ILE A 320 7.47 9.93 -12.78
N ASN A 321 7.92 9.11 -11.82
CA ASN A 321 8.30 9.56 -10.47
C ASN A 321 7.19 10.26 -9.65
N LYS A 322 5.93 10.25 -10.12
CA LYS A 322 4.76 10.84 -9.45
C LYS A 322 3.70 9.77 -9.22
N ALA A 323 3.04 9.79 -8.06
CA ALA A 323 1.98 8.83 -7.76
C ALA A 323 0.91 8.85 -8.87
N SER A 324 0.38 7.69 -9.29
CA SER A 324 -0.71 7.64 -10.28
C SER A 324 -1.95 8.40 -9.77
N PRO A 325 -2.88 8.86 -10.63
CA PRO A 325 -4.06 9.59 -10.18
C PRO A 325 -4.82 8.87 -9.06
N PRO A 326 -5.18 7.57 -9.20
CA PRO A 326 -5.89 6.86 -8.14
C PRO A 326 -5.08 6.70 -6.85
N GLY A 327 -3.74 6.80 -6.93
CA GLY A 327 -2.84 6.77 -5.78
C GLY A 327 -2.55 8.13 -5.14
N GLU A 328 -2.88 9.24 -5.81
CA GLU A 328 -2.68 10.60 -5.30
C GLU A 328 -3.89 11.02 -4.47
N LYS A 329 -3.82 10.74 -3.16
CA LYS A 329 -4.91 11.00 -2.21
C LYS A 329 -5.02 12.48 -1.80
N VAL A 330 -3.96 13.29 -1.95
CA VAL A 330 -3.96 14.74 -1.65
C VAL A 330 -3.16 15.51 -2.71
N THR A 331 -3.74 16.60 -3.23
CA THR A 331 -3.07 17.52 -4.15
C THR A 331 -2.37 18.64 -3.36
N HIS A 332 -1.25 18.32 -2.70
CA HIS A 332 -0.42 19.32 -2.00
C HIS A 332 0.44 20.19 -2.94
N SER A 333 0.37 19.92 -4.24
CA SER A 333 1.03 20.65 -5.32
C SER A 333 0.06 20.78 -6.50
N SER A 334 0.41 21.63 -7.48
CA SER A 334 -0.23 21.55 -8.79
C SER A 334 -0.02 20.13 -9.31
N ARG A 335 -1.09 19.51 -9.83
CA ARG A 335 -1.03 18.16 -10.38
C ARG A 335 -0.74 18.26 -11.86
N ILE A 336 0.41 18.85 -12.17
CA ILE A 336 0.94 18.90 -13.53
C ILE A 336 1.87 17.70 -13.66
N ARG A 337 1.50 16.76 -14.51
CA ARG A 337 2.30 15.57 -14.80
C ARG A 337 2.92 15.80 -16.18
N SER A 338 4.24 15.95 -16.23
CA SER A 338 4.96 15.94 -17.49
C SER A 338 4.90 14.52 -18.06
N ALA A 339 4.33 14.40 -19.26
CA ALA A 339 4.58 13.22 -20.08
C ALA A 339 6.01 13.32 -20.58
N VAL A 340 6.75 12.22 -20.53
CA VAL A 340 8.07 12.17 -21.19
C VAL A 340 7.81 12.00 -22.68
N PRO A 341 8.41 12.82 -23.57
CA PRO A 341 8.29 12.63 -25.01
C PRO A 341 8.63 11.18 -25.40
N LYS A 342 7.88 10.62 -26.36
CA LYS A 342 8.00 9.21 -26.79
C LYS A 342 9.46 8.83 -27.09
N ASP A 343 10.16 9.69 -27.84
CA ASP A 343 11.53 9.42 -28.29
C ASP A 343 12.55 9.48 -27.14
N GLU A 344 12.38 10.39 -26.19
CA GLU A 344 13.23 10.48 -25.00
C GLU A 344 13.04 9.26 -24.09
N TYR A 345 11.78 8.86 -23.86
CA TYR A 345 11.48 7.67 -23.08
C TYR A 345 12.01 6.40 -23.76
N ALA A 346 11.88 6.31 -25.09
CA ALA A 346 12.45 5.21 -25.88
C ALA A 346 13.97 5.16 -25.72
N LYS A 347 14.71 6.28 -25.90
CA LYS A 347 16.17 6.31 -25.70
C LYS A 347 16.56 5.74 -24.34
N TRP A 348 15.90 6.20 -23.27
CA TRP A 348 16.18 5.72 -21.93
C TRP A 348 15.87 4.22 -21.74
N LEU A 349 14.76 3.71 -22.27
CA LEU A 349 14.43 2.28 -22.22
C LEU A 349 15.49 1.42 -22.92
N HIS A 350 16.00 1.88 -24.06
CA HIS A 350 17.08 1.19 -24.77
C HIS A 350 18.40 1.21 -23.99
N SER A 351 18.78 2.33 -23.38
CA SER A 351 19.94 2.40 -22.49
C SER A 351 19.80 1.48 -21.26
N LEU A 352 18.60 1.41 -20.68
CA LEU A 352 18.31 0.49 -19.58
C LEU A 352 18.45 -0.97 -20.01
N GLN A 353 17.93 -1.31 -21.19
CA GLN A 353 18.06 -2.64 -21.78
C GLN A 353 19.52 -3.00 -22.05
N GLU A 354 20.29 -2.11 -22.67
CA GLU A 354 21.72 -2.31 -22.90
C GLU A 354 22.46 -2.59 -21.60
N LYS A 355 22.13 -1.86 -20.53
CA LYS A 355 22.77 -2.11 -19.23
C LYS A 355 22.37 -3.44 -18.60
N CYS A 356 21.09 -3.83 -18.66
CA CYS A 356 20.65 -5.13 -18.17
C CYS A 356 21.31 -6.27 -18.95
N ASN A 357 21.42 -6.13 -20.27
CA ASN A 357 22.13 -7.07 -21.15
C ASN A 357 23.62 -7.14 -20.79
N TYR A 358 24.28 -6.00 -20.58
CA TYR A 358 25.68 -5.95 -20.14
C TYR A 358 25.87 -6.70 -18.81
N CYS A 359 25.01 -6.43 -17.82
CA CYS A 359 25.07 -7.12 -16.53
C CYS A 359 24.91 -8.63 -16.70
N THR A 360 23.96 -9.07 -17.52
CA THR A 360 23.69 -10.50 -17.75
C THR A 360 24.83 -11.19 -18.49
N ASN A 361 25.42 -10.54 -19.49
CA ASN A 361 26.46 -11.13 -20.33
C ASN A 361 27.85 -11.13 -19.68
N TYR A 362 28.17 -10.11 -18.89
CA TYR A 362 29.54 -9.89 -18.40
C TYR A 362 29.68 -9.92 -16.87
N LEU A 363 28.58 -9.82 -16.12
CA LEU A 363 28.62 -9.78 -14.66
C LEU A 363 27.81 -10.91 -14.03
N THR A 364 26.55 -10.64 -13.67
CA THR A 364 25.62 -11.64 -13.15
C THR A 364 24.24 -11.39 -13.74
N LYS A 365 23.49 -12.45 -14.01
CA LYS A 365 22.15 -12.42 -14.61
C LYS A 365 21.18 -11.42 -13.94
N VAL A 366 20.65 -10.47 -14.70
CA VAL A 366 19.61 -9.50 -14.30
C VAL A 366 18.56 -9.43 -15.41
N ALA A 367 17.29 -9.69 -15.07
CA ALA A 367 16.21 -9.66 -16.07
C ALA A 367 15.66 -8.25 -16.29
N LEU A 368 15.51 -7.83 -17.55
CA LEU A 368 14.63 -6.70 -17.89
C LEU A 368 13.19 -7.20 -18.09
N VAL A 369 12.27 -6.68 -17.28
CA VAL A 369 10.85 -7.04 -17.27
C VAL A 369 10.00 -5.87 -17.71
N ILE A 370 9.16 -6.07 -18.72
CA ILE A 370 8.18 -5.08 -19.20
C ILE A 370 6.77 -5.50 -18.79
N ASP A 371 6.14 -4.71 -17.94
CA ASP A 371 4.74 -4.86 -17.54
C ASP A 371 3.81 -4.17 -18.55
N ASP A 372 3.42 -4.92 -19.57
CA ASP A 372 2.55 -4.47 -20.65
C ASP A 372 1.05 -4.64 -20.34
N ILE A 373 0.68 -5.01 -19.12
CA ILE A 373 -0.70 -5.33 -18.74
C ILE A 373 -1.66 -4.15 -18.96
N TYR A 374 -1.21 -2.90 -18.78
CA TYR A 374 -2.04 -1.71 -19.07
C TYR A 374 -1.74 -1.11 -20.45
N PHE A 375 -0.53 -1.24 -20.96
CA PHE A 375 -0.09 -0.58 -22.19
C PHE A 375 -0.56 -1.31 -23.46
N ALA A 376 -0.44 -2.64 -23.49
CA ALA A 376 -0.67 -3.43 -24.68
C ALA A 376 -2.12 -3.32 -25.20
N PHE A 377 -2.26 -3.52 -26.51
CA PHE A 377 -3.51 -3.57 -27.25
C PHE A 377 -4.33 -2.26 -27.17
N ARG A 378 -3.63 -1.12 -27.29
CA ARG A 378 -4.22 0.23 -27.30
C ARG A 378 -3.80 1.12 -28.46
N THR A 379 -2.75 0.72 -29.15
CA THR A 379 -2.20 1.44 -30.30
C THR A 379 -1.99 0.43 -31.44
N PRO A 380 -1.84 0.89 -32.70
CA PRO A 380 -1.63 0.01 -33.84
C PRO A 380 -0.39 -0.91 -33.72
N GLU A 381 0.61 -0.50 -32.94
CA GLU A 381 1.84 -1.27 -32.68
C GLU A 381 1.63 -2.46 -31.72
N LEU A 382 0.46 -2.52 -31.06
CA LEU A 382 0.00 -3.54 -30.13
C LEU A 382 0.79 -3.65 -28.81
N LEU A 383 2.12 -3.69 -28.84
CA LEU A 383 2.99 -3.87 -27.68
C LEU A 383 3.87 -2.63 -27.43
N SER A 384 4.25 -2.39 -26.18
CA SER A 384 5.17 -1.29 -25.86
C SER A 384 6.54 -1.47 -26.51
N ALA A 385 6.98 -2.72 -26.71
CA ALA A 385 8.23 -3.04 -27.37
C ALA A 385 8.31 -2.58 -28.84
N ASN A 386 7.15 -2.55 -29.52
CA ASN A 386 7.02 -2.03 -30.88
C ASN A 386 6.65 -0.54 -30.92
N TYR A 387 6.11 0.00 -29.82
CA TYR A 387 5.81 1.41 -29.70
C TYR A 387 7.07 2.24 -29.40
N PHE A 388 7.89 1.82 -28.44
CA PHE A 388 9.13 2.48 -28.02
C PHE A 388 10.35 1.96 -28.78
N VAL A 389 10.30 2.06 -30.11
CA VAL A 389 11.47 1.79 -30.95
C VAL A 389 12.55 2.84 -30.73
N HIS A 390 13.81 2.46 -30.86
CA HIS A 390 14.92 3.40 -30.75
C HIS A 390 14.75 4.49 -31.84
N PRO A 391 14.82 5.79 -31.49
CA PRO A 391 14.46 6.84 -32.44
C PRO A 391 15.36 6.91 -33.67
N GLU A 392 16.65 6.55 -33.52
CA GLU A 392 17.62 6.55 -34.62
C GLU A 392 17.65 5.21 -35.39
N THR A 393 17.96 4.09 -34.72
CA THR A 393 18.08 2.77 -35.37
C THR A 393 16.75 2.11 -35.74
N LYS A 394 15.61 2.63 -35.23
CA LYS A 394 14.27 2.03 -35.33
C LYS A 394 14.16 0.60 -34.78
N ALA A 395 15.15 0.15 -34.00
CA ALA A 395 15.14 -1.16 -33.40
C ALA A 395 14.03 -1.27 -32.34
N PRO A 396 13.25 -2.37 -32.30
CA PRO A 396 12.28 -2.60 -31.23
C PRO A 396 12.98 -2.90 -29.91
N LEU A 397 12.29 -2.64 -28.79
CA LEU A 397 12.73 -3.11 -27.49
C LEU A 397 12.68 -4.65 -27.46
N LYS A 398 13.64 -5.26 -26.78
CA LYS A 398 13.84 -6.72 -26.64
C LYS A 398 13.99 -7.11 -25.17
N PRO A 399 12.91 -7.02 -24.37
CA PRO A 399 12.97 -7.39 -22.96
C PRO A 399 13.25 -8.88 -22.77
N ASP A 400 13.68 -9.27 -21.57
CA ASP A 400 13.88 -10.68 -21.23
C ASP A 400 12.56 -11.35 -20.86
N VAL A 401 11.67 -10.59 -20.20
CA VAL A 401 10.33 -11.03 -19.81
C VAL A 401 9.33 -9.91 -20.08
N MET A 402 8.17 -10.27 -20.61
CA MET A 402 7.02 -9.41 -20.83
C MET A 402 5.81 -9.98 -20.11
N ILE A 403 5.00 -9.10 -19.53
CA ILE A 403 3.78 -9.49 -18.82
C ILE A 403 2.58 -8.86 -19.52
N LEU A 404 1.63 -9.69 -19.92
CA LEU A 404 0.44 -9.34 -20.66
C LEU A 404 -0.81 -9.64 -19.82
N GLY A 405 -1.87 -8.87 -20.01
CA GLY A 405 -3.16 -9.09 -19.35
C GLY A 405 -4.21 -8.11 -19.87
N LYS A 406 -5.30 -7.92 -19.11
CA LYS A 406 -6.44 -7.07 -19.48
C LYS A 406 -7.03 -7.41 -20.85
N ALA A 407 -6.55 -6.78 -21.91
CA ALA A 407 -7.05 -6.92 -23.27
C ALA A 407 -6.68 -8.25 -23.93
N LEU A 408 -5.66 -8.98 -23.44
CA LEU A 408 -5.14 -10.22 -24.04
C LEU A 408 -6.21 -11.27 -24.40
N ALA A 409 -7.33 -11.29 -23.68
CA ALA A 409 -8.46 -12.18 -23.93
C ALA A 409 -9.79 -11.41 -24.07
N ALA A 410 -9.76 -10.21 -24.66
CA ALA A 410 -10.95 -9.44 -25.03
C ALA A 410 -12.01 -9.22 -23.92
N GLY A 411 -11.61 -9.15 -22.64
CA GLY A 411 -12.55 -9.03 -21.50
C GLY A 411 -12.55 -10.24 -20.58
N TYR A 412 -12.10 -11.41 -21.06
CA TYR A 412 -12.04 -12.62 -20.27
C TYR A 412 -10.86 -12.60 -19.29
N PRO A 413 -10.99 -13.23 -18.10
CA PRO A 413 -9.87 -13.40 -17.18
C PRO A 413 -8.75 -14.23 -17.81
N LEU A 414 -7.68 -13.57 -18.24
CA LEU A 414 -6.44 -14.21 -18.68
C LEU A 414 -5.29 -13.20 -18.59
N SER A 415 -4.13 -13.68 -18.19
CA SER A 415 -2.86 -12.96 -18.24
C SER A 415 -1.76 -13.95 -18.60
N ALA A 416 -0.69 -13.44 -19.19
CA ALA A 416 0.44 -14.26 -19.62
C ALA A 416 1.77 -13.61 -19.22
N VAL A 417 2.69 -14.42 -18.73
CA VAL A 417 4.11 -14.09 -18.60
C VAL A 417 4.80 -14.76 -19.77
N VAL A 418 5.51 -13.97 -20.57
CA VAL A 418 6.25 -14.46 -21.73
C VAL A 418 7.70 -14.09 -21.54
N GLY A 419 8.63 -15.01 -21.77
CA GLY A 419 10.03 -14.75 -21.45
C GLY A 419 11.01 -15.61 -22.22
N LYS A 420 12.25 -15.15 -22.27
CA LYS A 420 13.38 -15.89 -22.86
C LYS A 420 13.67 -17.15 -22.04
N ASP A 421 14.20 -18.15 -22.73
CA ASP A 421 14.64 -19.39 -22.10
C ASP A 421 15.70 -19.09 -21.01
N GLY A 422 15.58 -19.81 -19.89
CA GLY A 422 16.44 -19.63 -18.72
C GLY A 422 16.07 -18.45 -17.82
N PHE A 423 15.12 -17.57 -18.18
CA PHE A 423 14.50 -16.66 -17.20
C PHE A 423 13.19 -17.23 -16.66
N LEU A 424 12.39 -17.86 -17.53
CA LEU A 424 11.23 -18.65 -17.14
C LEU A 424 11.61 -20.13 -17.19
N ASN A 425 11.71 -20.77 -16.02
CA ASN A 425 12.00 -22.19 -15.92
C ASN A 425 10.71 -22.98 -15.73
N SER A 426 10.54 -24.07 -16.50
CA SER A 426 9.40 -24.99 -16.34
C SER A 426 9.67 -26.11 -15.33
N TYR A 427 10.93 -26.38 -14.98
CA TYR A 427 11.34 -27.40 -14.00
C TYR A 427 12.80 -27.18 -13.54
N ASP A 428 13.15 -27.67 -12.35
CA ASP A 428 14.55 -27.74 -11.93
C ASP A 428 15.23 -28.94 -12.61
N LYS A 429 16.25 -28.69 -13.45
CA LYS A 429 17.01 -29.75 -14.14
C LYS A 429 17.71 -30.72 -13.17
N LYS A 430 17.89 -30.34 -11.89
CA LYS A 430 18.50 -31.17 -10.84
C LYS A 430 17.50 -32.04 -10.09
N PHE A 431 16.20 -31.74 -10.12
CA PHE A 431 15.19 -32.44 -9.33
C PHE A 431 13.93 -32.72 -10.15
N LEU A 432 13.73 -33.99 -10.49
CA LEU A 432 12.62 -34.49 -11.32
C LEU A 432 11.21 -34.14 -10.76
N LEU A 433 11.10 -33.87 -9.45
CA LEU A 433 9.84 -33.61 -8.75
C LEU A 433 9.67 -32.16 -8.26
N GLN A 434 10.66 -31.28 -8.42
CA GLN A 434 10.43 -29.85 -8.15
C GLN A 434 9.73 -29.21 -9.35
N VAL A 435 8.42 -29.45 -9.42
CA VAL A 435 7.54 -28.82 -10.39
C VAL A 435 7.11 -27.46 -9.83
N ASN A 436 7.35 -26.40 -10.60
CA ASN A 436 6.84 -25.03 -10.48
C ASN A 436 6.55 -24.47 -9.06
N LYS A 437 7.25 -23.39 -8.68
CA LYS A 437 7.02 -22.67 -7.40
C LYS A 437 5.65 -21.99 -7.29
N THR A 438 4.89 -21.93 -8.37
CA THR A 438 3.57 -21.28 -8.46
C THR A 438 2.62 -22.17 -9.25
N VAL A 439 1.40 -22.39 -8.74
CA VAL A 439 0.36 -23.24 -9.35
C VAL A 439 -0.95 -22.45 -9.36
N GLY A 440 -1.75 -22.61 -10.42
CA GLY A 440 -3.07 -22.01 -10.51
C GLY A 440 -4.03 -22.93 -11.26
N THR A 441 -5.12 -23.35 -10.59
CA THR A 441 -6.11 -24.30 -11.12
C THR A 441 -6.72 -23.88 -12.45
N LEU A 442 -6.90 -22.57 -12.63
CA LEU A 442 -7.52 -21.97 -13.81
C LEU A 442 -6.53 -21.13 -14.63
N ALA A 443 -5.23 -21.25 -14.38
CA ALA A 443 -4.20 -20.40 -14.99
C ALA A 443 -4.32 -20.36 -16.52
N ALA A 444 -4.59 -21.49 -17.17
CA ALA A 444 -4.80 -21.63 -18.61
C ALA A 444 -6.22 -22.13 -18.94
N TRP A 445 -7.24 -21.66 -18.20
CA TRP A 445 -8.61 -22.15 -18.40
C TRP A 445 -9.09 -21.93 -19.84
N HIS A 446 -9.80 -22.93 -20.38
CA HIS A 446 -10.06 -23.04 -21.80
C HIS A 446 -10.78 -21.83 -22.43
N GLY A 447 -11.78 -21.25 -21.76
CA GLY A 447 -12.51 -20.10 -22.32
C GLY A 447 -11.66 -18.83 -22.46
N GLY A 448 -10.70 -18.62 -21.56
CA GLY A 448 -9.75 -17.51 -21.66
C GLY A 448 -8.80 -17.71 -22.83
N ILE A 449 -8.32 -18.95 -23.02
CA ILE A 449 -7.45 -19.33 -24.14
C ILE A 449 -8.18 -19.14 -25.48
N VAL A 450 -9.41 -19.63 -25.62
CA VAL A 450 -10.22 -19.45 -26.84
C VAL A 450 -10.47 -17.96 -27.11
N ALA A 451 -10.82 -17.18 -26.08
CA ALA A 451 -11.00 -15.74 -26.22
C ALA A 451 -9.72 -15.03 -26.66
N SER A 452 -8.56 -15.44 -26.14
CA SER A 452 -7.27 -14.91 -26.55
C SER A 452 -6.91 -15.29 -27.99
N ASN A 453 -7.16 -16.54 -28.41
CA ASN A 453 -6.94 -16.97 -29.81
C ASN A 453 -7.75 -16.12 -30.78
N VAL A 454 -9.07 -16.01 -30.56
CA VAL A 454 -9.94 -15.21 -31.42
C VAL A 454 -9.50 -13.76 -31.45
N PHE A 455 -9.17 -13.17 -30.29
CA PHE A 455 -8.72 -11.79 -30.20
C PHE A 455 -7.43 -11.56 -30.99
N LEU A 456 -6.41 -12.41 -30.79
CA LEU A 456 -5.13 -12.28 -31.47
C LEU A 456 -5.23 -12.57 -32.98
N GLU A 457 -6.06 -13.53 -33.40
CA GLU A 457 -6.32 -13.84 -34.81
C GLU A 457 -6.93 -12.62 -35.54
N VAL A 458 -7.88 -11.95 -34.89
CA VAL A 458 -8.49 -10.71 -35.40
C VAL A 458 -7.48 -9.56 -35.47
N LEU A 459 -6.58 -9.43 -34.48
CA LEU A 459 -5.54 -8.38 -34.50
C LEU A 459 -4.46 -8.62 -35.56
N GLU A 460 -4.19 -9.88 -35.90
CA GLU A 460 -3.22 -10.28 -36.93
C GLU A 460 -3.84 -10.34 -38.34
N ASP A 461 -5.15 -10.12 -38.49
CA ASP A 461 -5.92 -10.34 -39.73
C ASP A 461 -5.72 -11.77 -40.29
N LYS A 462 -5.73 -12.78 -39.41
CA LYS A 462 -5.52 -14.21 -39.73
C LYS A 462 -6.58 -15.10 -39.06
N GLY A 463 -6.49 -16.41 -39.25
CA GLY A 463 -7.26 -17.41 -38.49
C GLY A 463 -8.49 -18.00 -39.18
N GLY A 464 -8.78 -17.61 -40.41
CA GLY A 464 -9.82 -18.23 -41.23
C GLY A 464 -9.46 -19.65 -41.70
N PRO A 465 -10.43 -20.45 -42.19
CA PRO A 465 -10.24 -21.86 -42.54
C PRO A 465 -9.12 -22.13 -43.57
N ASN A 466 -8.84 -21.17 -44.44
CA ASN A 466 -7.82 -21.26 -45.51
C ASN A 466 -6.61 -20.35 -45.26
N GLY A 467 -6.44 -19.83 -44.03
CA GLY A 467 -5.41 -18.83 -43.71
C GLY A 467 -5.83 -17.37 -43.97
N ASP A 468 -7.06 -17.16 -44.46
CA ASP A 468 -7.68 -15.85 -44.64
C ASP A 468 -8.00 -15.15 -43.30
N ARG A 469 -8.53 -13.94 -43.35
CA ARG A 469 -8.97 -13.18 -42.16
C ARG A 469 -10.09 -13.93 -41.44
N LEU A 470 -9.98 -14.12 -40.13
CA LEU A 470 -11.06 -14.70 -39.33
C LEU A 470 -12.31 -13.80 -39.36
N LEU A 471 -12.13 -12.49 -39.14
CA LEU A 471 -13.18 -11.47 -39.21
C LEU A 471 -12.66 -10.24 -39.96
N ALA A 472 -13.49 -9.63 -40.80
CA ALA A 472 -13.15 -8.43 -41.56
C ALA A 472 -13.39 -7.14 -40.73
N ILE A 473 -12.54 -6.88 -39.72
CA ILE A 473 -12.75 -5.81 -38.73
C ILE A 473 -11.75 -4.64 -38.87
N GLY A 474 -10.53 -4.87 -39.36
CA GLY A 474 -9.52 -3.80 -39.51
C GLY A 474 -9.09 -3.18 -38.18
N ALA A 475 -8.71 -4.00 -37.20
CA ALA A 475 -8.51 -3.56 -35.82
C ALA A 475 -7.45 -2.46 -35.65
N LYS A 476 -6.35 -2.53 -36.42
CA LYS A 476 -5.27 -1.53 -36.38
C LYS A 476 -5.72 -0.16 -36.88
N ASP A 477 -6.56 -0.13 -37.91
CA ASP A 477 -7.13 1.11 -38.42
C ASP A 477 -8.10 1.72 -37.42
N GLN A 478 -8.90 0.90 -36.74
CA GLN A 478 -9.75 1.37 -35.64
C GLN A 478 -8.92 1.96 -34.48
N PHE A 479 -7.79 1.34 -34.11
CA PHE A 479 -6.88 1.93 -33.12
C PHE A 479 -6.33 3.28 -33.60
N ALA A 480 -5.89 3.39 -34.86
CA ALA A 480 -5.36 4.64 -35.41
C ALA A 480 -6.41 5.76 -35.42
N ALA A 481 -7.64 5.44 -35.84
CA ALA A 481 -8.76 6.37 -35.84
C ALA A 481 -9.14 6.82 -34.42
N LEU A 482 -9.18 5.88 -33.46
CA LEU A 482 -9.45 6.17 -32.05
C LEU A 482 -8.42 7.12 -31.44
N VAL A 483 -7.11 6.87 -31.68
CA VAL A 483 -6.03 7.74 -31.20
C VAL A 483 -6.24 9.16 -31.70
N LYS A 484 -6.47 9.34 -33.01
CA LYS A 484 -6.69 10.66 -33.61
C LYS A 484 -7.92 11.38 -33.02
N LYS A 485 -9.04 10.67 -32.84
CA LYS A 485 -10.26 11.22 -32.23
C LYS A 485 -10.01 11.67 -30.78
N CYS A 486 -9.31 10.86 -29.99
CA CYS A 486 -8.97 11.18 -28.60
C CYS A 486 -8.03 12.38 -28.48
N ASP A 487 -7.03 12.49 -29.37
CA ASP A 487 -6.12 13.64 -29.43
C ASP A 487 -6.88 14.92 -29.79
N GLY A 488 -7.82 14.83 -30.73
CA GLY A 488 -8.71 15.94 -31.11
C GLY A 488 -9.58 16.41 -29.96
N PHE A 489 -10.23 15.50 -29.24
CA PHE A 489 -11.03 15.82 -28.06
C PHE A 489 -10.19 16.45 -26.94
N ALA A 490 -9.00 15.92 -26.67
CA ALA A 490 -8.10 16.51 -25.68
C ALA A 490 -7.71 17.95 -26.03
N SER A 491 -7.40 18.20 -27.30
CA SER A 491 -7.01 19.52 -27.80
C SER A 491 -8.17 20.51 -27.69
N SER A 492 -9.35 20.15 -28.22
CA SER A 492 -10.57 20.97 -28.20
C SER A 492 -11.03 21.29 -26.78
N LEU A 493 -11.09 20.30 -25.89
CA LEU A 493 -11.48 20.52 -24.50
C LEU A 493 -10.50 21.43 -23.75
N ASN A 494 -9.19 21.26 -23.97
CA ASN A 494 -8.18 22.10 -23.35
C ASN A 494 -8.24 23.55 -23.84
N GLU A 495 -8.56 23.79 -25.12
CA GLU A 495 -8.79 25.12 -25.66
C GLU A 495 -10.00 25.78 -24.97
N LYS A 496 -11.11 25.04 -24.81
CA LYS A 496 -12.29 25.52 -24.08
C LYS A 496 -12.02 25.82 -22.60
N PHE A 497 -11.21 24.99 -21.94
CA PHE A 497 -10.77 25.29 -20.58
C PHE A 497 -9.95 26.58 -20.53
N SER A 498 -9.03 26.75 -21.47
CA SER A 498 -8.12 27.91 -21.52
C SER A 498 -8.88 29.20 -21.83
N SER A 499 -9.83 29.19 -22.78
CA SER A 499 -10.63 30.37 -23.15
C SER A 499 -11.53 30.88 -22.02
N GLN A 500 -11.84 30.03 -21.04
CA GLN A 500 -12.64 30.35 -19.86
C GLN A 500 -11.80 30.49 -18.58
N ASP A 501 -10.46 30.52 -18.72
CA ASP A 501 -9.52 30.64 -17.61
C ASP A 501 -9.74 29.56 -16.53
N LEU A 502 -10.04 28.32 -16.95
CA LEU A 502 -10.27 27.19 -16.06
C LEU A 502 -8.93 26.52 -15.74
N PRO A 503 -8.56 26.35 -14.45
CA PRO A 503 -7.25 25.81 -14.06
C PRO A 503 -7.20 24.28 -14.11
N VAL A 504 -7.76 23.70 -15.16
CA VAL A 504 -7.80 22.26 -15.43
C VAL A 504 -7.38 21.99 -16.87
N ARG A 505 -6.77 20.82 -17.07
CA ARG A 505 -6.37 20.32 -18.39
C ARG A 505 -6.59 18.82 -18.42
N ILE A 506 -6.90 18.25 -19.58
CA ILE A 506 -6.79 16.82 -19.82
C ILE A 506 -5.58 16.49 -20.69
N ARG A 507 -4.97 15.36 -20.42
CA ARG A 507 -3.99 14.72 -21.31
C ARG A 507 -4.49 13.33 -21.66
N ASN A 508 -4.10 12.82 -22.81
CA ASN A 508 -4.42 11.47 -23.21
C ASN A 508 -3.19 10.70 -23.72
N PHE A 509 -3.32 9.37 -23.66
CA PHE A 509 -2.50 8.41 -24.38
C PHE A 509 -3.47 7.40 -24.98
N SER A 510 -3.61 7.42 -26.31
CA SER A 510 -4.70 6.72 -26.99
C SER A 510 -6.03 7.10 -26.34
N ASN A 511 -6.82 6.11 -25.93
CA ASN A 511 -8.12 6.26 -25.27
C ASN A 511 -8.07 6.45 -23.75
N THR A 512 -6.89 6.51 -23.15
CA THR A 512 -6.73 6.74 -21.71
C THR A 512 -6.49 8.22 -21.44
N PHE A 513 -7.28 8.81 -20.56
CA PHE A 513 -7.21 10.22 -20.20
C PHE A 513 -6.79 10.40 -18.75
N SER A 514 -6.13 11.52 -18.47
CA SER A 514 -5.79 12.00 -17.14
C SER A 514 -6.13 13.48 -17.02
N VAL A 515 -6.73 13.86 -15.90
CA VAL A 515 -6.93 15.26 -15.52
C VAL A 515 -5.68 15.76 -14.81
N ASP A 516 -5.16 16.88 -15.28
CA ASP A 516 -4.15 17.69 -14.64
C ASP A 516 -4.84 18.93 -14.02
N TYR A 517 -4.43 19.28 -12.80
CA TYR A 517 -4.92 20.48 -12.12
C TYR A 517 -3.80 21.52 -12.08
N LEU A 518 -4.05 22.66 -12.71
CA LEU A 518 -3.07 23.73 -12.89
C LEU A 518 -2.93 24.59 -11.63
N SER A 519 -3.97 24.68 -10.80
CA SER A 519 -3.92 25.34 -9.50
C SER A 519 -3.37 24.44 -8.38
N LYS A 520 -2.76 25.07 -7.37
CA LYS A 520 -2.23 24.40 -6.17
C LYS A 520 -3.32 24.30 -5.08
N SER A 521 -4.51 23.85 -5.44
CA SER A 521 -5.61 23.71 -4.49
C SER A 521 -5.62 22.36 -3.77
N LEU A 522 -5.95 22.40 -2.47
CA LEU A 522 -6.16 21.20 -1.66
C LEU A 522 -7.39 20.39 -2.12
N TYR A 523 -8.34 21.02 -2.82
CA TYR A 523 -9.64 20.46 -3.15
C TYR A 523 -9.81 20.07 -4.62
N ASN A 524 -8.72 20.02 -5.39
CA ASN A 524 -8.75 19.61 -6.80
C ASN A 524 -9.42 18.24 -7.01
N SER A 525 -9.28 17.31 -6.05
CA SER A 525 -9.93 16.00 -6.07
C SER A 525 -11.46 16.03 -5.99
N ARG A 526 -12.10 17.20 -5.87
CA ARG A 526 -13.55 17.36 -5.91
C ARG A 526 -14.12 17.48 -7.33
N TYR A 527 -13.31 17.79 -8.33
CA TYR A 527 -13.78 17.89 -9.72
C TYR A 527 -14.59 16.67 -10.22
N PRO A 528 -14.24 15.41 -9.87
CA PRO A 528 -15.05 14.23 -10.17
C PRO A 528 -16.48 14.28 -9.61
N GLN A 529 -16.67 14.90 -8.44
CA GLN A 529 -18.00 15.07 -7.85
C GLN A 529 -18.83 16.08 -8.65
N TYR A 530 -18.19 17.14 -9.18
CA TYR A 530 -18.86 18.06 -10.11
C TYR A 530 -19.20 17.38 -11.43
N LEU A 531 -18.31 16.59 -12.02
CA LEU A 531 -18.60 15.81 -13.22
C LEU A 531 -19.81 14.87 -12.98
N LEU A 532 -19.87 14.21 -11.83
CA LEU A 532 -21.01 13.38 -11.44
C LEU A 532 -22.30 14.20 -11.27
N ALA A 533 -22.21 15.40 -10.69
CA ALA A 533 -23.33 16.32 -10.56
C ALA A 533 -23.83 16.87 -11.92
N GLU A 534 -22.95 17.00 -12.92
CA GLU A 534 -23.28 17.30 -14.31
C GLU A 534 -23.76 16.07 -15.11
N GLY A 535 -23.93 14.93 -14.44
CA GLY A 535 -24.50 13.71 -15.01
C GLY A 535 -23.50 12.88 -15.83
N ILE A 536 -22.20 12.96 -15.52
CA ILE A 536 -21.17 12.07 -16.05
C ILE A 536 -20.88 10.97 -15.04
N PHE A 537 -21.01 9.69 -15.42
CA PHE A 537 -20.64 8.61 -14.53
C PHE A 537 -19.17 8.25 -14.70
N LEU A 538 -18.40 8.49 -13.66
CA LEU A 538 -17.02 8.00 -13.55
C LEU A 538 -17.06 6.70 -12.76
N GLY A 539 -16.35 5.67 -13.24
CA GLY A 539 -16.17 4.43 -12.46
C GLY A 539 -15.43 4.70 -11.14
N ASN A 540 -15.17 3.64 -10.36
CA ASN A 540 -14.68 3.74 -8.97
C ASN A 540 -13.22 4.28 -8.81
N TYR A 541 -12.61 4.85 -9.86
CA TYR A 541 -11.18 5.14 -9.96
C TYR A 541 -10.85 6.54 -10.50
N SER A 542 -11.34 7.63 -9.92
CA SER A 542 -11.15 8.88 -10.67
C SER A 542 -11.00 10.15 -9.85
N THR A 543 -9.94 10.28 -9.06
CA THR A 543 -9.36 11.62 -8.80
C THR A 543 -8.78 12.27 -10.07
N GLY A 544 -8.98 11.67 -11.27
CA GLY A 544 -8.67 12.26 -12.57
C GLY A 544 -8.02 11.29 -13.55
N LYS A 545 -8.48 10.05 -13.68
CA LYS A 545 -8.13 9.14 -14.79
C LYS A 545 -9.42 8.51 -15.33
N PHE A 546 -9.56 8.41 -16.64
CA PHE A 546 -10.69 7.76 -17.29
C PHE A 546 -10.29 7.13 -18.63
N ASN A 547 -11.16 6.29 -19.19
CA ASN A 547 -11.00 5.74 -20.54
C ASN A 547 -12.28 5.96 -21.34
N LEU A 548 -12.13 6.10 -22.65
CA LEU A 548 -13.21 6.10 -23.64
C LEU A 548 -13.04 4.91 -24.60
N ASN A 549 -14.07 4.56 -25.36
CA ASN A 549 -14.02 3.54 -26.41
C ASN A 549 -14.09 4.18 -27.81
N ALA A 550 -14.00 3.38 -28.86
CA ALA A 550 -14.05 3.85 -30.24
C ALA A 550 -15.45 4.27 -30.74
N ASP A 551 -16.52 3.93 -30.00
CA ASP A 551 -17.90 4.21 -30.40
C ASP A 551 -18.37 5.64 -30.12
N VAL A 552 -17.55 6.48 -29.46
CA VAL A 552 -17.93 7.85 -29.11
C VAL A 552 -18.16 8.68 -30.38
N THR A 553 -19.40 9.14 -30.57
CA THR A 553 -19.83 9.93 -31.74
C THR A 553 -19.43 11.39 -31.61
N VAL A 554 -19.48 12.14 -32.71
CA VAL A 554 -19.27 13.61 -32.71
C VAL A 554 -20.20 14.32 -31.71
N SER A 555 -21.45 13.87 -31.59
CA SER A 555 -22.41 14.41 -30.63
C SER A 555 -22.04 14.12 -29.18
N ASP A 556 -21.52 12.92 -28.90
CA ASP A 556 -21.05 12.52 -27.58
C ASP A 556 -19.82 13.34 -27.17
N TRP A 557 -18.87 13.56 -28.08
CA TRP A 557 -17.70 14.40 -27.84
C TRP A 557 -18.10 15.82 -27.43
N LYS A 558 -19.02 16.45 -28.19
CA LYS A 558 -19.54 17.79 -27.86
C LYS A 558 -20.23 17.81 -26.49
N CYS A 559 -21.10 16.83 -26.21
CA CYS A 559 -21.79 16.72 -24.93
C CYS A 559 -20.82 16.56 -23.75
N LEU A 560 -19.78 15.74 -23.92
CA LEU A 560 -18.73 15.57 -22.90
C LEU A 560 -17.97 16.90 -22.68
N GLU A 561 -17.56 17.59 -23.74
CA GLU A 561 -16.87 18.88 -23.61
C GLU A 561 -17.69 19.90 -22.83
N GLU A 562 -18.98 20.06 -23.19
CA GLU A 562 -19.90 20.98 -22.51
C GLU A 562 -20.04 20.65 -21.02
N LYS A 563 -20.22 19.38 -20.67
CA LYS A 563 -20.37 18.94 -19.27
C LYS A 563 -19.08 19.06 -18.47
N PHE A 564 -17.92 18.78 -19.06
CA PHE A 564 -16.62 18.99 -18.42
C PHE A 564 -16.40 20.48 -18.12
N VAL A 565 -16.64 21.35 -19.09
CA VAL A 565 -16.53 22.81 -18.92
C VAL A 565 -17.53 23.32 -17.87
N SER A 566 -18.80 22.89 -17.91
CA SER A 566 -19.82 23.26 -16.92
C SER A 566 -19.40 22.87 -15.49
N ALA A 567 -18.91 21.64 -15.32
CA ALA A 567 -18.41 21.15 -14.04
C ALA A 567 -17.26 22.03 -13.50
N ALA A 568 -16.32 22.40 -14.38
CA ALA A 568 -15.16 23.19 -14.01
C ALA A 568 -15.53 24.64 -13.68
N LEU A 569 -16.44 25.26 -14.45
CA LEU A 569 -16.99 26.59 -14.15
C LEU A 569 -17.65 26.65 -12.77
N LYS A 570 -18.51 25.67 -12.46
CA LYS A 570 -19.19 25.60 -11.15
C LYS A 570 -18.17 25.43 -10.02
N MET A 571 -17.19 24.55 -10.19
CA MET A 571 -16.13 24.36 -9.20
C MET A 571 -15.24 25.61 -9.01
N LYS A 572 -14.95 26.36 -10.08
CA LYS A 572 -14.24 27.65 -10.02
C LYS A 572 -15.05 28.68 -9.24
N ARG A 573 -16.33 28.84 -9.59
CA ARG A 573 -17.27 29.73 -8.89
C ARG A 573 -17.32 29.41 -7.39
N ASP A 574 -17.37 28.14 -7.04
CA ASP A 574 -17.50 27.67 -5.66
C ASP A 574 -16.17 27.71 -4.87
N GLY A 575 -15.09 28.29 -5.44
CA GLY A 575 -13.84 28.57 -4.73
C GLY A 575 -12.96 27.35 -4.45
N TYR A 576 -13.22 26.22 -5.11
CA TYR A 576 -12.47 24.97 -4.89
C TYR A 576 -11.19 24.85 -5.74
N PHE A 577 -11.00 25.72 -6.73
CA PHE A 577 -9.73 25.84 -7.45
C PHE A 577 -8.76 26.84 -6.82
N GLU A 578 -9.20 27.60 -5.81
CA GLU A 578 -8.37 28.60 -5.15
C GLU A 578 -7.10 27.96 -4.57
N PRO A 579 -5.91 28.54 -4.81
CA PRO A 579 -4.66 27.99 -4.32
C PRO A 579 -4.55 28.11 -2.81
N MET A 580 -3.82 27.19 -2.19
CA MET A 580 -3.47 27.34 -0.77
C MET A 580 -2.64 28.61 -0.55
N LEU A 581 -2.98 29.41 0.46
CA LEU A 581 -2.19 30.59 0.83
C LEU A 581 -0.79 30.21 1.34
N SER A 582 0.16 31.13 1.19
CA SER A 582 1.51 30.99 1.74
C SER A 582 1.47 30.73 3.25
N GLY A 583 2.19 29.70 3.72
CA GLY A 583 2.18 29.29 5.13
C GLY A 583 1.05 28.32 5.52
N ALA A 584 -0.05 28.23 4.77
CA ALA A 584 -1.14 27.30 5.06
C ALA A 584 -0.68 25.83 5.01
N LYS A 585 0.24 25.50 4.11
CA LYS A 585 0.85 24.17 4.02
C LYS A 585 1.62 23.79 5.29
N LEU A 586 2.39 24.72 5.86
CA LEU A 586 3.12 24.48 7.10
C LEU A 586 2.13 24.29 8.26
N LYS A 587 1.13 25.18 8.36
CA LYS A 587 0.05 25.06 9.35
C LYS A 587 -0.68 23.72 9.25
N LEU A 588 -1.00 23.26 8.04
CA LEU A 588 -1.63 21.96 7.80
C LEU A 588 -0.74 20.82 8.31
N TYR A 589 0.55 20.81 7.99
CA TYR A 589 1.46 19.77 8.47
C TYR A 589 1.65 19.81 9.99
N LEU A 590 1.80 21.00 10.59
CA LEU A 590 1.89 21.15 12.04
C LEU A 590 0.62 20.65 12.74
N THR A 591 -0.55 20.94 12.16
CA THR A 591 -1.83 20.43 12.66
C THR A 591 -1.92 18.91 12.56
N LEU A 592 -1.48 18.33 11.44
CA LEU A 592 -1.43 16.88 11.23
C LEU A 592 -0.48 16.20 12.22
N ILE A 593 0.72 16.75 12.40
CA ILE A 593 1.73 16.24 13.35
C ILE A 593 1.22 16.37 14.79
N GLY A 594 0.65 17.51 15.15
CA GLY A 594 0.08 17.73 16.48
C GLY A 594 -1.06 16.77 16.80
N LYS A 595 -1.99 16.55 15.85
CA LYS A 595 -3.07 15.56 16.00
C LYS A 595 -2.53 14.13 16.06
N PHE A 596 -1.57 13.78 15.20
CA PHE A 596 -0.89 12.49 15.28
C PHE A 596 -0.28 12.28 16.66
N ALA A 597 0.52 13.23 17.14
CA ALA A 597 1.19 13.14 18.43
C ALA A 597 0.19 13.01 19.58
N LYS A 598 -0.89 13.81 19.56
CA LYS A 598 -1.97 13.74 20.57
C LYS A 598 -2.70 12.39 20.53
N ASN A 599 -3.12 11.91 19.36
CA ASN A 599 -3.83 10.65 19.23
C ASN A 599 -2.95 9.46 19.58
N TYR A 600 -1.69 9.49 19.14
CA TYR A 600 -0.69 8.51 19.48
C TYR A 600 -0.46 8.49 21.00
N ALA A 601 -0.23 9.65 21.63
CA ALA A 601 -0.10 9.75 23.08
C ALA A 601 -1.36 9.22 23.80
N ASN A 602 -2.56 9.56 23.34
CA ASN A 602 -3.82 9.06 23.91
C ASN A 602 -3.96 7.54 23.77
N LEU A 603 -3.62 6.96 22.63
CA LEU A 603 -3.68 5.51 22.43
C LEU A 603 -2.67 4.77 23.31
N TYR A 604 -1.45 5.30 23.42
CA TYR A 604 -0.43 4.74 24.31
C TYR A 604 -0.83 4.90 25.77
N TYR A 605 -1.35 6.06 26.17
CA TYR A 605 -1.90 6.28 27.51
C TYR A 605 -3.03 5.27 27.81
N ASN A 606 -4.02 5.16 26.92
CA ASN A 606 -5.14 4.22 27.09
C ASN A 606 -4.65 2.76 27.14
N GLN A 607 -3.64 2.41 26.35
CA GLN A 607 -3.02 1.09 26.39
C GLN A 607 -2.29 0.85 27.71
N ILE A 608 -1.49 1.81 28.19
CA ILE A 608 -0.83 1.74 29.50
C ILE A 608 -1.86 1.60 30.62
N MET A 609 -2.92 2.42 30.62
CA MET A 609 -3.98 2.36 31.63
C MET A 609 -4.73 1.02 31.60
N MET A 610 -4.98 0.48 30.40
CA MET A 610 -5.56 -0.85 30.24
C MET A 610 -4.62 -1.94 30.78
N ASP A 611 -3.32 -1.87 30.48
CA ASP A 611 -2.31 -2.81 30.97
C ASP A 611 -2.15 -2.72 32.50
N LYS A 612 -2.32 -1.53 33.10
CA LYS A 612 -2.37 -1.32 34.55
C LYS A 612 -3.62 -1.96 35.16
N HIS A 613 -4.79 -1.72 34.59
CA HIS A 613 -6.04 -2.28 35.10
C HIS A 613 -6.04 -3.82 35.09
N ILE A 614 -5.59 -4.43 33.99
CA ILE A 614 -5.41 -5.88 33.89
C ILE A 614 -4.40 -6.38 34.94
N ASP A 615 -3.36 -5.59 35.24
CA ASP A 615 -2.38 -5.98 36.24
C ASP A 615 -2.98 -6.03 37.64
N ILE A 616 -3.78 -5.02 38.01
CA ILE A 616 -4.50 -4.96 39.28
C ILE A 616 -5.46 -6.14 39.44
N GLU A 617 -6.29 -6.40 38.43
CA GLU A 617 -7.31 -7.45 38.48
C GLU A 617 -6.72 -8.87 38.55
N VAL A 618 -5.52 -9.08 37.99
CA VAL A 618 -4.95 -10.43 37.85
C VAL A 618 -3.80 -10.69 38.85
N SER A 619 -3.03 -9.67 39.23
CA SER A 619 -1.79 -9.83 40.00
C SER A 619 -1.73 -9.06 41.32
N HIS A 620 -2.77 -8.29 41.65
CA HIS A 620 -2.91 -7.60 42.93
C HIS A 620 -4.23 -7.99 43.59
N ASN A 621 -4.38 -9.27 43.92
CA ASN A 621 -5.60 -9.77 44.56
C ASN A 621 -5.54 -9.67 46.08
N HIS A 622 -4.37 -9.86 46.68
CA HIS A 622 -4.21 -9.96 48.12
C HIS A 622 -4.07 -8.59 48.81
N PRO A 623 -4.76 -8.33 49.95
CA PRO A 623 -4.67 -7.05 50.67
C PRO A 623 -3.25 -6.64 51.08
N VAL A 624 -2.38 -7.60 51.43
CA VAL A 624 -0.97 -7.32 51.79
C VAL A 624 -0.16 -6.84 50.59
N ASN A 625 -0.43 -7.39 49.40
CA ASN A 625 0.24 -6.97 48.19
C ASN A 625 -0.18 -5.54 47.80
N LYS A 626 -1.48 -5.22 47.88
CA LYS A 626 -1.99 -3.84 47.69
C LYS A 626 -1.38 -2.85 48.69
N PHE A 627 -1.28 -3.25 49.97
CA PHE A 627 -0.61 -2.47 51.01
C PHE A 627 0.87 -2.22 50.68
N GLY A 628 1.60 -3.24 50.22
CA GLY A 628 3.01 -3.13 49.81
C GLY A 628 3.22 -2.20 48.62
N HIS A 629 2.35 -2.30 47.59
CA HIS A 629 2.36 -1.37 46.45
C HIS A 629 2.08 0.07 46.89
N PHE A 630 1.11 0.31 47.79
CA PHE A 630 0.83 1.66 48.31
C PHE A 630 2.05 2.28 48.99
N TRP A 631 2.61 1.62 50.01
CA TRP A 631 3.72 2.20 50.80
C TRP A 631 5.04 2.27 50.04
N SER A 632 5.28 1.31 49.13
CA SER A 632 6.39 1.41 48.17
C SER A 632 6.25 2.68 47.31
N SER A 633 5.04 2.98 46.85
CA SER A 633 4.76 4.16 46.01
C SER A 633 4.97 5.47 46.74
N VAL A 634 4.49 5.56 47.99
CA VAL A 634 4.78 6.70 48.88
C VAL A 634 6.30 6.89 49.00
N GLY A 635 7.03 5.81 49.23
CA GLY A 635 8.49 5.85 49.34
C GLY A 635 9.18 6.32 48.05
N MET A 636 8.73 5.86 46.88
CA MET A 636 9.28 6.29 45.59
C MET A 636 9.05 7.79 45.35
N ILE A 637 7.83 8.26 45.58
CA ILE A 637 7.45 9.65 45.31
C ILE A 637 8.16 10.62 46.28
N LEU A 638 8.28 10.26 47.56
CA LEU A 638 8.86 11.14 48.57
C LEU A 638 10.39 11.09 48.60
N PHE A 639 11.00 9.93 48.35
CA PHE A 639 12.43 9.74 48.60
C PHE A 639 13.25 9.40 47.36
N ALA A 640 12.66 8.79 46.31
CA ALA A 640 13.40 8.41 45.11
C ALA A 640 13.30 9.46 43.99
N TYR A 641 12.09 9.90 43.66
CA TYR A 641 11.84 10.81 42.53
C TYR A 641 12.45 12.21 42.71
N PRO A 642 12.44 12.84 43.90
CA PRO A 642 13.11 14.12 44.09
C PRO A 642 14.62 14.03 43.82
N LEU A 643 15.26 12.94 44.27
CA LEU A 643 16.69 12.70 44.02
C LEU A 643 16.99 12.40 42.55
N LEU A 644 16.12 11.65 41.87
CA LEU A 644 16.25 11.30 40.46
C LEU A 644 16.05 12.50 39.52
N PHE A 645 15.03 13.32 39.76
CA PHE A 645 14.55 14.29 38.78
C PHE A 645 14.77 15.76 39.17
N TRP A 646 14.93 16.07 40.46
CA TRP A 646 15.06 17.46 40.93
C TRP A 646 16.43 17.81 41.51
N TYR A 647 16.99 16.97 42.38
CA TYR A 647 18.24 17.27 43.08
C TYR A 647 19.51 16.89 42.31
N GLY A 648 19.38 16.26 41.14
CA GLY A 648 20.53 15.88 40.31
C GLY A 648 21.41 14.79 40.93
N GLU A 649 20.86 13.97 41.83
CA GLU A 649 21.57 12.86 42.49
C GLU A 649 21.04 11.50 42.01
N PRO A 650 21.18 11.15 40.71
CA PRO A 650 20.50 10.00 40.11
C PRO A 650 20.90 8.67 40.74
N LEU A 651 22.14 8.56 41.21
CA LEU A 651 22.67 7.37 41.86
C LEU A 651 21.97 7.05 43.18
N ARG A 652 21.82 8.07 44.04
CA ARG A 652 21.09 7.96 45.31
C ARG A 652 19.60 7.78 45.07
N GLY A 653 19.06 8.48 44.07
CA GLY A 653 17.68 8.33 43.64
C GLY A 653 17.35 6.90 43.17
N CYS A 654 18.19 6.31 42.30
CA CYS A 654 18.07 4.91 41.88
C CYS A 654 18.14 3.96 43.08
N THR A 655 19.07 4.19 44.01
CA THR A 655 19.19 3.35 45.21
C THR A 655 17.90 3.36 46.04
N ARG A 656 17.30 4.53 46.27
CA ARG A 656 16.01 4.66 46.98
C ARG A 656 14.85 4.06 46.19
N PHE A 657 14.85 4.20 44.86
CA PHE A 657 13.88 3.59 43.96
C PHE A 657 13.91 2.06 44.05
N PHE A 658 15.11 1.47 44.06
CA PHE A 658 15.28 0.03 44.17
C PHE A 658 14.94 -0.52 45.55
N LEU A 659 15.29 0.21 46.62
CA LEU A 659 14.93 -0.18 47.99
C LEU A 659 13.41 -0.20 48.20
N THR A 660 12.71 0.81 47.69
CA THR A 660 11.25 0.85 47.75
C THR A 660 10.62 -0.21 46.86
N HIS A 661 11.27 -0.62 45.76
CA HIS A 661 10.85 -1.76 44.95
C HIS A 661 10.94 -3.10 45.67
N VAL A 662 11.84 -3.29 46.64
CA VAL A 662 11.87 -4.52 47.46
C VAL A 662 10.56 -4.69 48.22
N ILE A 663 10.04 -3.61 48.81
CA ILE A 663 8.72 -3.60 49.48
C ILE A 663 7.60 -3.92 48.49
N ARG A 664 7.69 -3.40 47.25
CA ARG A 664 6.72 -3.69 46.19
C ARG A 664 6.70 -5.17 45.81
N GLN A 665 7.87 -5.77 45.67
CA GLN A 665 8.00 -7.14 45.18
C GLN A 665 7.81 -8.20 46.26
N SER A 666 7.99 -7.87 47.54
CA SER A 666 7.73 -8.81 48.64
C SER A 666 6.27 -9.25 48.71
N GLY A 667 5.32 -8.35 48.40
CA GLY A 667 3.90 -8.68 48.28
C GLY A 667 3.63 -9.76 47.23
N HIS A 668 4.26 -9.64 46.06
CA HIS A 668 4.19 -10.67 45.01
C HIS A 668 4.89 -11.97 45.39
N PHE A 669 5.99 -11.91 46.14
CA PHE A 669 6.77 -13.10 46.53
C PHE A 669 6.04 -13.96 47.58
N PHE A 670 5.45 -13.32 48.60
CA PHE A 670 4.88 -14.02 49.75
C PHE A 670 3.38 -14.28 49.65
N TYR A 671 2.61 -13.44 48.94
CA TYR A 671 1.14 -13.44 49.06
C TYR A 671 0.38 -13.58 47.73
N GLU A 672 1.02 -13.50 46.57
CA GLU A 672 0.35 -13.71 45.28
C GLU A 672 0.83 -15.02 44.64
N HIS A 673 -0.09 -15.87 44.19
CA HIS A 673 0.21 -17.04 43.36
C HIS A 673 -0.40 -16.81 41.98
N GLN A 674 0.46 -16.76 40.95
CA GLN A 674 0.07 -16.24 39.63
C GLN A 674 -0.60 -17.29 38.73
N ASP A 675 -1.63 -16.87 38.00
CA ASP A 675 -2.37 -17.68 37.02
C ASP A 675 -1.55 -17.88 35.73
N ARG A 676 -1.02 -19.10 35.54
CA ARG A 676 -0.09 -19.46 34.46
C ARG A 676 -0.63 -19.29 33.02
N ASN A 677 -1.95 -19.10 32.82
CA ASN A 677 -2.56 -19.08 31.49
C ASN A 677 -2.78 -17.67 30.92
N VAL A 678 -3.31 -16.72 31.70
CA VAL A 678 -3.48 -15.32 31.23
C VAL A 678 -2.21 -14.51 31.44
N GLU A 679 -1.34 -14.90 32.36
CA GLU A 679 -0.06 -14.22 32.54
C GLU A 679 0.91 -14.43 31.36
N LYS A 680 0.77 -15.54 30.60
CA LYS A 680 1.42 -15.71 29.29
C LYS A 680 0.98 -14.65 28.26
N LEU A 681 -0.14 -13.97 28.49
CA LEU A 681 -0.62 -12.85 27.68
C LEU A 681 -0.16 -11.49 28.21
N LYS A 682 0.43 -11.43 29.42
CA LYS A 682 1.14 -10.24 29.89
C LYS A 682 2.50 -10.19 29.21
N PHE A 683 2.84 -9.04 28.63
CA PHE A 683 4.14 -8.86 28.00
C PHE A 683 5.25 -8.92 29.07
N GLY A 684 5.98 -10.03 29.12
CA GLY A 684 7.26 -10.15 29.83
C GLY A 684 7.22 -10.66 31.28
N HIS A 685 6.13 -10.52 32.02
CA HIS A 685 6.16 -10.92 33.44
C HIS A 685 6.10 -12.44 33.62
N LYS A 686 7.24 -13.04 33.99
CA LYS A 686 7.36 -14.44 34.45
C LYS A 686 7.57 -14.42 35.96
N ASP A 687 6.94 -15.34 36.68
CA ASP A 687 7.14 -15.51 38.13
C ASP A 687 8.63 -15.64 38.51
N ALA A 688 9.41 -16.35 37.67
CA ALA A 688 10.87 -16.46 37.82
C ALA A 688 11.61 -15.12 37.73
N SER A 689 11.25 -14.21 36.81
CA SER A 689 11.96 -12.95 36.64
C SER A 689 11.68 -11.95 37.77
N LYS A 690 10.48 -12.00 38.36
CA LYS A 690 10.16 -11.20 39.57
C LYS A 690 10.93 -11.71 40.80
N LYS A 691 11.07 -13.02 40.95
CA LYS A 691 11.87 -13.66 42.01
C LYS A 691 13.37 -13.36 41.86
N GLU A 692 13.87 -13.41 40.64
CA GLU A 692 15.24 -12.98 40.31
C GLU A 692 15.47 -11.51 40.65
N ALA A 693 14.52 -10.62 40.31
CA ALA A 693 14.63 -9.20 40.65
C ALA A 693 14.74 -8.98 42.17
N VAL A 694 13.93 -9.67 42.99
CA VAL A 694 14.04 -9.60 44.46
C VAL A 694 15.41 -10.04 44.94
N ALA A 695 15.94 -11.15 44.42
CA ALA A 695 17.26 -11.67 44.78
C ALA A 695 18.37 -10.69 44.42
N PHE A 696 18.37 -10.15 43.20
CA PHE A 696 19.37 -9.17 42.75
C PHE A 696 19.27 -7.83 43.50
N LEU A 697 18.06 -7.34 43.81
CA LEU A 697 17.89 -6.11 44.61
C LEU A 697 18.33 -6.30 46.06
N THR A 698 18.09 -7.48 46.63
CA THR A 698 18.56 -7.83 47.98
C THR A 698 20.08 -7.95 48.00
N CYS A 699 20.68 -8.60 46.99
CA CYS A 699 22.13 -8.61 46.79
C CYS A 699 22.70 -7.20 46.64
N ALA A 700 22.08 -6.33 45.84
CA ALA A 700 22.53 -4.94 45.67
C ALA A 700 22.50 -4.18 47.01
N ALA A 701 21.44 -4.37 47.81
CA ALA A 701 21.33 -3.76 49.13
C ALA A 701 22.38 -4.29 50.12
N LEU A 702 22.66 -5.60 50.11
CA LEU A 702 23.70 -6.22 50.93
C LEU A 702 25.09 -5.72 50.50
N VAL A 703 25.39 -5.73 49.20
CA VAL A 703 26.64 -5.21 48.65
C VAL A 703 26.80 -3.74 49.03
N TYR A 704 25.75 -2.92 48.95
CA TYR A 704 25.80 -1.52 49.36
C TYR A 704 26.09 -1.36 50.86
N ASN A 705 25.42 -2.12 51.73
CA ASN A 705 25.59 -2.00 53.18
C ASN A 705 26.95 -2.52 53.67
N TYR A 706 27.53 -3.52 52.99
CA TYR A 706 28.83 -4.10 53.30
C TYR A 706 29.93 -3.70 52.32
N ARG A 707 29.72 -2.62 51.55
CA ARG A 707 30.54 -2.23 50.39
C ARG A 707 32.00 -1.98 50.75
N GLU A 708 32.25 -1.33 51.88
CA GLU A 708 33.60 -1.01 52.39
C GLU A 708 34.38 -2.29 52.77
N PRO A 709 33.85 -3.19 53.63
CA PRO A 709 34.46 -4.50 53.88
C PRO A 709 34.69 -5.34 52.63
N LEU A 710 33.70 -5.39 51.72
CA LEU A 710 33.77 -6.19 50.49
C LEU A 710 34.83 -5.65 49.53
N TRP A 711 34.93 -4.33 49.38
CA TRP A 711 35.95 -3.68 48.57
C TRP A 711 37.36 -3.94 49.11
N ASN A 712 37.54 -3.81 50.42
CA ASN A 712 38.81 -4.06 51.08
C ASN A 712 39.23 -5.53 51.00
N PHE A 713 38.26 -6.45 50.96
CA PHE A 713 38.52 -7.88 50.74
C PHE A 713 38.87 -8.16 49.27
N ALA A 714 38.10 -7.64 48.31
CA ALA A 714 38.32 -7.90 46.88
C ALA A 714 39.65 -7.36 46.36
N THR A 715 40.08 -6.20 46.85
CA THR A 715 41.35 -5.56 46.48
C THR A 715 42.59 -6.27 47.05
N GLN A 716 42.42 -7.27 47.93
CA GLN A 716 43.51 -8.17 48.35
C GLN A 716 43.88 -9.20 47.28
N TYR A 717 42.96 -9.50 46.36
CA TYR A 717 43.10 -10.58 45.37
C TYR A 717 43.04 -10.09 43.91
N ILE A 718 42.53 -8.88 43.68
CA ILE A 718 42.33 -8.29 42.35
C ILE A 718 42.97 -6.89 42.35
N ASP A 719 43.77 -6.60 41.32
CA ASP A 719 44.37 -5.28 41.13
C ASP A 719 43.26 -4.21 41.05
N PRO A 720 43.30 -3.14 41.87
CA PRO A 720 42.30 -2.07 41.83
C PRO A 720 42.14 -1.42 40.45
N SER A 721 43.16 -1.47 39.59
CA SER A 721 43.09 -0.98 38.20
C SER A 721 42.13 -1.78 37.31
N PHE A 722 41.76 -3.02 37.70
CA PHE A 722 40.72 -3.81 37.04
C PHE A 722 39.30 -3.40 37.45
N LEU A 723 39.13 -2.61 38.52
CA LEU A 723 37.84 -2.15 39.03
C LEU A 723 37.62 -0.67 38.65
N GLU A 724 37.35 -0.41 37.38
CA GLU A 724 37.23 0.96 36.83
C GLU A 724 36.02 1.76 37.36
N LEU A 725 34.98 1.09 37.88
CA LEU A 725 33.78 1.73 38.41
C LEU A 725 33.90 2.04 39.91
N SER A 726 33.25 3.11 40.37
CA SER A 726 33.10 3.36 41.81
C SER A 726 32.17 2.34 42.48
N LEU A 727 32.30 2.15 43.79
CA LEU A 727 31.44 1.26 44.58
C LEU A 727 29.95 1.52 44.37
N ASP A 728 29.55 2.79 44.30
CA ASP A 728 28.15 3.13 44.04
C ASP A 728 27.74 2.80 42.60
N GLN A 729 28.63 2.94 41.62
CA GLN A 729 28.38 2.55 40.22
C GLN A 729 28.21 1.03 40.08
N TYR A 730 28.93 0.21 40.85
CA TYR A 730 28.73 -1.23 40.89
C TYR A 730 27.36 -1.61 41.46
N VAL A 731 26.96 -0.96 42.56
CA VAL A 731 25.61 -1.16 43.16
C VAL A 731 24.52 -0.76 42.16
N LEU A 732 24.72 0.35 41.44
CA LEU A 732 23.81 0.78 40.39
C LEU A 732 23.77 -0.21 39.22
N ALA A 733 24.92 -0.74 38.79
CA ALA A 733 25.00 -1.73 37.73
C ALA A 733 24.20 -3.00 38.09
N ILE A 734 24.42 -3.55 39.30
CA ILE A 734 23.68 -4.72 39.81
C ILE A 734 22.17 -4.43 39.84
N ALA A 735 21.77 -3.23 40.26
CA ALA A 735 20.36 -2.86 40.30
C ALA A 735 19.76 -2.68 38.89
N LEU A 736 20.49 -2.11 37.93
CA LEU A 736 20.06 -1.98 36.54
C LEU A 736 19.88 -3.34 35.84
N PHE A 737 20.63 -4.39 36.24
CA PHE A 737 20.44 -5.76 35.76
C PHE A 737 19.04 -6.33 36.08
N THR A 738 18.26 -5.70 36.95
CA THR A 738 16.88 -6.16 37.26
C THR A 738 15.82 -5.60 36.31
N VAL A 739 16.09 -4.46 35.65
CA VAL A 739 15.11 -3.76 34.80
C VAL A 739 15.53 -3.81 33.33
N VAL A 740 16.82 -3.63 33.05
CA VAL A 740 17.34 -3.50 31.68
C VAL A 740 17.22 -4.79 30.87
N PRO A 741 17.64 -5.98 31.37
CA PRO A 741 17.48 -7.22 30.60
C PRO A 741 16.02 -7.51 30.26
N HIS A 742 15.11 -7.18 31.18
CA HIS A 742 13.70 -7.40 30.95
C HIS A 742 13.10 -6.43 29.92
N PHE A 743 13.48 -5.14 29.98
CA PHE A 743 13.18 -4.18 28.94
C PHE A 743 13.69 -4.64 27.56
N VAL A 744 14.91 -5.17 27.50
CA VAL A 744 15.52 -5.70 26.26
C VAL A 744 14.75 -6.93 25.76
N GLU A 745 14.36 -7.85 26.65
CA GLU A 745 13.53 -9.02 26.29
C GLU A 745 12.21 -8.58 25.67
N ILE A 746 11.51 -7.62 26.29
CA ILE A 746 10.25 -7.10 25.76
C ILE A 746 10.46 -6.39 24.41
N CYS A 747 11.53 -5.58 24.29
CA CYS A 747 11.85 -4.92 23.04
C CYS A 747 12.14 -5.91 21.91
N TYR A 748 12.82 -7.02 22.22
CA TYR A 748 13.16 -8.06 21.24
C TYR A 748 11.93 -8.88 20.82
N GLN A 749 11.11 -9.33 21.79
CA GLN A 749 9.96 -10.18 21.51
C GLN A 749 8.76 -9.40 20.94
N TYR A 750 8.52 -8.18 21.44
CA TYR A 750 7.28 -7.42 21.19
C TYR A 750 7.50 -6.04 20.57
N GLY A 751 8.75 -5.68 20.31
CA GLY A 751 9.14 -4.42 19.68
C GLY A 751 9.42 -3.29 20.67
N PHE A 752 10.28 -2.36 20.26
CA PHE A 752 10.79 -1.26 21.09
C PHE A 752 9.69 -0.42 21.75
N LEU A 753 8.62 -0.10 21.01
CA LEU A 753 7.53 0.73 21.52
C LEU A 753 6.77 0.05 22.68
N ARG A 754 6.70 -1.28 22.70
CA ARG A 754 6.12 -2.04 23.81
C ARG A 754 7.03 -2.02 25.03
N GLY A 755 8.35 -2.14 24.83
CA GLY A 755 9.32 -1.95 25.90
C GLY A 755 9.21 -0.56 26.54
N LEU A 756 9.07 0.49 25.72
CA LEU A 756 8.89 1.86 26.21
C LEU A 756 7.60 2.03 27.04
N SER A 757 6.50 1.42 26.60
CA SER A 757 5.24 1.40 27.34
C SER A 757 5.40 0.76 28.72
N TRP A 758 6.13 -0.35 28.81
CA TRP A 758 6.43 -1.04 30.07
C TRP A 758 7.32 -0.18 30.99
N ALA A 759 8.36 0.47 30.44
CA ALA A 759 9.22 1.35 31.22
C ALA A 759 8.46 2.57 31.78
N LEU A 760 7.60 3.18 30.96
CA LEU A 760 6.72 4.28 31.38
C LEU A 760 5.70 3.83 32.43
N LYS A 761 5.18 2.60 32.31
CA LYS A 761 4.32 2.00 33.34
C LYS A 761 5.04 1.98 34.68
N ILE A 762 6.24 1.39 34.77
CA ILE A 762 7.02 1.32 36.03
C ILE A 762 7.27 2.70 36.67
N LEU A 763 7.57 3.71 35.86
CA LEU A 763 7.80 5.07 36.34
C LEU A 763 6.53 5.82 36.75
N THR A 764 5.35 5.35 36.35
CA THR A 764 4.08 6.02 36.63
C THR A 764 3.16 5.24 37.56
N ASP A 765 3.44 3.95 37.77
CA ASP A 765 2.69 3.08 38.68
C ASP A 765 2.60 3.69 40.09
N PRO A 766 3.66 4.28 40.68
CA PRO A 766 3.54 4.88 42.01
C PRO A 766 2.44 5.91 42.16
N PHE A 767 2.15 6.71 41.14
CA PHE A 767 1.08 7.71 41.20
C PHE A 767 -0.30 7.07 41.08
N THR A 768 -0.45 6.04 40.24
CA THR A 768 -1.72 5.33 40.09
C THR A 768 -2.01 4.43 41.28
N ASP A 769 -1.00 3.77 41.84
CA ASP A 769 -1.10 2.89 43.01
C ASP A 769 -1.62 3.65 44.25
N LEU A 770 -1.27 4.93 44.41
CA LEU A 770 -1.84 5.74 45.49
C LEU A 770 -3.35 5.90 45.34
N VAL A 771 -3.85 6.06 44.13
CA VAL A 771 -5.29 6.21 43.84
C VAL A 771 -6.00 4.85 43.87
N ASP A 772 -5.36 3.80 43.39
CA ASP A 772 -5.97 2.48 43.29
C ASP A 772 -5.97 1.73 44.64
N PHE A 773 -5.01 2.01 45.51
CA PHE A 773 -4.82 1.31 46.79
C PHE A 773 -4.94 2.18 48.05
N TYR A 774 -5.46 3.41 47.97
CA TYR A 774 -5.67 4.28 49.15
C TYR A 774 -6.57 3.66 50.24
N THR A 775 -7.43 2.72 49.88
CA THR A 775 -8.28 1.99 50.84
C THR A 775 -7.48 0.96 51.65
N HIS A 776 -6.23 0.68 51.26
CA HIS A 776 -5.34 -0.32 51.87
C HIS A 776 -4.14 0.32 52.58
N VAL A 777 -4.20 1.62 52.89
CA VAL A 777 -3.16 2.30 53.70
C VAL A 777 -2.97 1.61 55.04
N VAL A 778 -4.07 1.17 55.64
CA VAL A 778 -4.11 0.38 56.86
C VAL A 778 -4.90 -0.90 56.58
N ILE A 779 -4.25 -2.04 56.79
CA ILE A 779 -4.88 -3.35 56.68
C ILE A 779 -4.85 -4.08 58.03
N HIS A 780 -5.85 -4.91 58.29
CA HIS A 780 -5.91 -5.68 59.53
C HIS A 780 -4.74 -6.69 59.62
N PRO A 781 -4.02 -6.80 60.76
CA PRO A 781 -2.84 -7.67 60.90
C PRO A 781 -3.05 -9.13 60.48
N LYS A 782 -4.28 -9.64 60.64
CA LYS A 782 -4.69 -10.99 60.18
C LYS A 782 -4.27 -11.31 58.73
N TRP A 783 -4.25 -10.31 57.84
CA TRP A 783 -3.91 -10.54 56.43
C TRP A 783 -2.43 -10.89 56.22
N PHE A 784 -1.52 -10.48 57.11
CA PHE A 784 -0.11 -10.88 57.06
C PHE A 784 0.10 -12.34 57.49
N LEU A 785 -0.92 -12.99 58.05
CA LEU A 785 -0.91 -14.39 58.45
C LEU A 785 -1.68 -15.28 57.48
N ASP A 786 -2.33 -14.69 56.47
CA ASP A 786 -3.12 -15.40 55.46
C ASP A 786 -2.25 -15.77 54.26
N PHE A 787 -1.55 -16.90 54.38
CA PHE A 787 -0.74 -17.48 53.30
C PHE A 787 -1.53 -18.43 52.39
N LYS A 788 -2.87 -18.44 52.45
CA LYS A 788 -3.69 -19.40 51.68
C LYS A 788 -3.41 -19.29 50.18
N GLU A 789 -3.21 -20.45 49.54
CA GLU A 789 -3.11 -20.59 48.08
C GLU A 789 -4.44 -20.20 47.43
N HIS A 790 -4.59 -18.92 47.10
CA HIS A 790 -5.71 -18.44 46.28
C HIS A 790 -5.31 -18.57 44.81
N THR A 791 -5.56 -19.74 44.22
CA THR A 791 -5.51 -19.90 42.77
C THR A 791 -6.86 -19.50 42.18
N ALA A 792 -6.83 -18.58 41.21
CA ALA A 792 -8.01 -18.16 40.46
C ALA A 792 -7.65 -18.17 38.98
N THR A 793 -8.53 -18.72 38.15
CA THR A 793 -8.36 -18.77 36.70
C THR A 793 -9.14 -17.61 36.08
N TYR A 794 -8.49 -16.81 35.25
CA TYR A 794 -9.12 -15.68 34.56
C TYR A 794 -9.20 -15.92 33.04
N ARG A 795 -10.12 -15.22 32.35
CA ARG A 795 -10.21 -15.17 30.87
C ARG A 795 -10.42 -13.74 30.42
N LEU A 796 -9.59 -13.28 29.48
CA LEU A 796 -9.76 -11.99 28.81
C LEU A 796 -10.73 -12.14 27.65
N ASP A 797 -11.83 -11.39 27.67
CA ASP A 797 -12.67 -11.23 26.49
C ASP A 797 -11.97 -10.30 25.49
N ILE A 798 -11.56 -10.85 24.34
CA ILE A 798 -10.79 -10.11 23.32
C ILE A 798 -11.60 -8.95 22.71
N LYS A 799 -12.94 -9.04 22.69
CA LYS A 799 -13.81 -8.00 22.13
C LYS A 799 -14.09 -6.90 23.14
N THR A 800 -14.43 -7.26 24.38
CA THR A 800 -14.78 -6.26 25.42
C THR A 800 -13.58 -5.80 26.24
N LYS A 801 -12.44 -6.49 26.11
CA LYS A 801 -11.20 -6.24 26.86
C LYS A 801 -11.36 -6.38 28.38
N LYS A 802 -12.43 -7.02 28.85
CA LYS A 802 -12.68 -7.27 30.27
C LYS A 802 -12.07 -8.60 30.70
N VAL A 803 -11.49 -8.62 31.91
CA VAL A 803 -11.06 -9.85 32.55
C VAL A 803 -12.23 -10.45 33.32
N ILE A 804 -12.54 -11.71 33.06
CA ILE A 804 -13.63 -12.45 33.72
C ILE A 804 -12.97 -13.55 34.54
N LYS A 805 -13.26 -13.61 35.84
CA LYS A 805 -12.88 -14.75 36.67
C LYS A 805 -13.70 -15.98 36.23
N VAL A 806 -13.01 -17.06 35.88
CA VAL A 806 -13.59 -18.31 35.37
C VAL A 806 -13.73 -19.34 36.49
N GLU A 807 -12.69 -19.53 37.29
CA GLU A 807 -12.65 -20.44 38.45
C GLU A 807 -11.99 -19.77 39.66
#